data_AF-A0A933ARY1-F1
#
_entry.id   AF-A0A933ARY1-F1
#
_cell.length_a   1.000
_cell.length_b   1.000
_cell.length_c   1.000
_cell.angle_alpha   90.00
_cell.angle_beta   90.00
_cell.angle_gamma   90.00
#
_symmetry.space_group_name_H-M   'P 1'
#
loop_
_entity.id
_entity.type
_entity.pdbx_description
1 polymer ?
#
loop_
_entity_poly.entity_id
_entity_poly.type
_entity_poly.pdbx_seq_one_letter_code
_entity_poly.pdbx_strand_id
1 'polypeptide(L)'
;MFHLRFVARLLVASLLVLVSSGIGNVRPAMAANFVVTTLADSWDPGSLRSAISAANASGGPSTITFAVSGTILLTSGLPPLTNPAGVTLDATGQSIVVDGSALAGPSVFNVQTPVAAFNGFTIRAGSSMSNGISAGLSGCAGSIQSFQVSGMTIQADSGAGVNICAADIRGVAITGNPSIAGGSARSAISIGGPSALLIDGVVVDDNVSLVGGSSAISVNANAPGGSVNNVYVRGNTSVDGGASAPPPNPPGVSISSSANTGIRVERNTIRGGGSGVFIGAPSGASVTNRNISVSGNDSIVGNNFYGVHITGIGNTGVTVDGNRSIRGKFTGVGVLVTAAGGANTNVSVGGNVSISGDTGAGVSISGTGAVNANISVDGNTAIASSATAGVTVSGQNASNTNVSISRNGTIAGSGNGPAANVSGISNTGITVADNTSIAGGGGVLVGSGSPTSAANNDVVYVSNNGTIIGRTQYGVQVRGTANTNVRVDGNGTIASQSTLGFPSGGGPGVAIVAGIAGTVGTNTNIVVDGNTSISSAGATAIGITSPKLTADNTPSDNVRNTNVSVSRNSSVVGKGGITIFGIVNATVVVSDNGRITSDGPGINIGGRGASNADVTVNGNGAIVGTASQTTGSPPGVSAFGATTSNLLIRNNDISGAGPGISLVNSAPGVLPNVIAGNTIHDSARSGVVLTSSNTLVGGIGSGEGNTIRNNGVSGVAVLVGDRNTVQGNVISGNAGRGVVVATGTGNTISGNSIFDNGSLGIDLGQNGVTPNDARDADAGPNGLQNYPVLTKVATSNGFTTVGGSLNSLPNSTFRLEFFASSGVDPSEYGEGQRFLGSTGMPGGPPDVVTDGNGDTNFNVTFPAIMGPYVYVSATATNLANGDTSEFSAVYRPIATVDLKPDTLNLASRSGDNAVTGYIELPTGYDVGQINLATVTLSFDVNGVPAIIPAQLSPSAVGDHDADGIPDLMVKFDRQALISALGGATGNVTMRVSGQLRDGQTFAGSDLVRVIGRN
;
A
#
# COMPACT_ATOMS: atom_id res chain seq x y z
N MET A 1 -68.90 19.81 0.94
CA MET A 1 -69.32 19.36 -0.41
C MET A 1 -69.30 17.84 -0.41
N PHE A 2 -70.34 17.16 0.08
CA PHE A 2 -71.56 16.73 -0.63
C PHE A 2 -71.31 15.76 -1.81
N HIS A 3 -71.83 14.54 -1.63
CA HIS A 3 -72.57 13.72 -2.64
C HIS A 3 -71.77 13.08 -3.81
N LEU A 4 -72.02 11.86 -4.29
CA LEU A 4 -73.15 10.92 -4.23
C LEU A 4 -72.71 9.61 -4.97
N ARG A 5 -73.09 8.39 -4.54
CA ARG A 5 -73.95 7.38 -5.23
C ARG A 5 -73.36 5.97 -4.99
N PHE A 6 -74.04 4.82 -5.05
CA PHE A 6 -75.42 4.31 -4.82
C PHE A 6 -75.34 2.79 -5.13
N VAL A 7 -76.16 1.94 -4.45
CA VAL A 7 -76.59 0.56 -4.82
C VAL A 7 -75.63 -0.64 -4.62
N ALA A 8 -75.96 -1.53 -3.67
CA ALA A 8 -76.49 -2.89 -3.95
C ALA A 8 -76.61 -3.74 -2.66
N ARG A 9 -77.81 -3.73 -2.06
CA ARG A 9 -78.33 -4.84 -1.24
C ARG A 9 -78.79 -5.94 -2.20
N LEU A 10 -78.16 -7.13 -2.22
CA LEU A 10 -78.82 -8.45 -2.39
C LEU A 10 -77.77 -9.58 -2.40
N LEU A 11 -77.64 -10.36 -1.31
CA LEU A 11 -77.26 -11.79 -1.26
C LEU A 11 -76.86 -12.20 0.18
N VAL A 12 -77.78 -12.10 1.14
CA VAL A 12 -77.69 -12.81 2.43
C VAL A 12 -79.09 -13.21 2.86
N ALA A 13 -79.58 -14.33 2.34
CA ALA A 13 -80.65 -15.14 2.92
C ALA A 13 -80.83 -16.41 2.06
N SER A 14 -80.21 -17.52 2.47
CA SER A 14 -80.68 -18.92 2.29
C SER A 14 -79.56 -19.92 2.58
N LEU A 15 -79.24 -20.14 3.85
CA LEU A 15 -78.77 -21.44 4.38
C LEU A 15 -79.00 -21.41 5.91
N LEU A 16 -80.22 -21.72 6.38
CA LEU A 16 -80.67 -23.06 6.80
C LEU A 16 -79.91 -23.51 8.06
N VAL A 17 -80.43 -23.23 9.26
CA VAL A 17 -81.27 -24.18 10.06
C VAL A 17 -80.62 -25.55 10.19
N LEU A 18 -79.78 -25.72 11.22
CA LEU A 18 -79.70 -26.88 12.12
C LEU A 18 -78.63 -26.55 13.18
N VAL A 19 -79.03 -26.28 14.42
CA VAL A 19 -78.45 -26.71 15.72
C VAL A 19 -79.17 -25.89 16.80
N SER A 20 -80.40 -26.31 17.12
CA SER A 20 -81.08 -25.94 18.37
C SER A 20 -81.39 -27.21 19.15
N SER A 21 -80.32 -27.92 19.52
CA SER A 21 -80.32 -28.99 20.52
C SER A 21 -78.89 -29.13 21.02
N GLY A 22 -78.61 -28.57 22.21
CA GLY A 22 -77.32 -28.71 22.87
C GLY A 22 -76.52 -27.42 23.07
N ILE A 23 -77.16 -26.27 23.30
CA ILE A 23 -76.48 -25.19 24.05
C ILE A 23 -76.48 -25.63 25.52
N GLY A 24 -75.60 -26.58 25.84
CA GLY A 24 -75.08 -26.68 27.19
C GLY A 24 -74.33 -25.38 27.44
N ASN A 25 -74.78 -24.60 28.42
CA ASN A 25 -74.03 -23.47 28.95
C ASN A 25 -72.57 -23.90 29.16
N VAL A 26 -71.66 -23.53 28.26
CA VAL A 26 -70.22 -23.68 28.51
C VAL A 26 -69.88 -22.58 29.49
N ARG A 27 -70.17 -22.82 30.77
CA ARG A 27 -69.52 -22.07 31.84
C ARG A 27 -68.02 -22.28 31.62
N PRO A 28 -67.18 -21.24 31.61
CA PRO A 28 -65.74 -21.45 31.64
C PRO A 28 -65.44 -22.39 32.81
N ALA A 29 -64.79 -23.51 32.53
CA ALA A 29 -64.39 -24.46 33.57
C ALA A 29 -63.50 -23.69 34.55
N MET A 30 -63.93 -23.61 35.81
CA MET A 30 -63.22 -22.86 36.84
C MET A 30 -61.86 -23.50 37.10
N ALA A 31 -60.85 -22.69 37.37
CA ALA A 31 -59.55 -23.18 37.83
C ALA A 31 -59.73 -23.95 39.14
N ALA A 32 -59.08 -25.11 39.25
CA ALA A 32 -59.14 -25.97 40.41
C ALA A 32 -57.81 -25.91 41.19
N ASN A 33 -57.89 -25.68 42.51
CA ASN A 33 -56.72 -25.66 43.38
C ASN A 33 -56.73 -26.88 44.30
N PHE A 34 -55.64 -27.63 44.30
CA PHE A 34 -55.41 -28.79 45.16
C PHE A 34 -54.21 -28.50 46.06
N VAL A 35 -54.26 -28.98 47.31
CA VAL A 35 -53.21 -28.74 48.31
C VAL A 35 -52.66 -30.07 48.79
N VAL A 36 -51.35 -30.24 48.71
CA VAL A 36 -50.61 -31.37 49.29
C VAL A 36 -50.31 -31.05 50.75
N THR A 37 -50.83 -31.86 51.67
CA THR A 37 -50.75 -31.67 53.13
C THR A 37 -50.00 -32.80 53.84
N THR A 38 -49.49 -33.79 53.11
CA THR A 38 -48.66 -34.88 53.67
C THR A 38 -47.49 -35.21 52.75
N LEU A 39 -46.38 -35.68 53.34
CA LEU A 39 -45.20 -36.16 52.63
C LEU A 39 -45.30 -37.63 52.21
N ALA A 40 -46.35 -38.34 52.64
CA ALA A 40 -46.55 -39.75 52.32
C ALA A 40 -46.84 -39.94 50.82
N ASP A 41 -46.14 -40.89 50.18
CA ASP A 41 -46.49 -41.40 48.85
C ASP A 41 -47.65 -42.42 48.96
N SER A 42 -48.86 -41.93 49.23
CA SER A 42 -50.09 -42.74 49.29
C SER A 42 -51.16 -42.22 48.32
N TRP A 43 -52.28 -42.92 48.18
CA TRP A 43 -53.44 -42.44 47.40
C TRP A 43 -54.47 -41.67 48.24
N ASP A 44 -54.18 -41.43 49.52
CA ASP A 44 -55.10 -40.76 50.44
C ASP A 44 -55.22 -39.26 50.16
N PRO A 45 -56.35 -38.62 50.47
CA PRO A 45 -56.52 -37.17 50.34
C PRO A 45 -55.38 -36.40 51.00
N GLY A 46 -54.80 -35.45 50.26
CA GLY A 46 -53.70 -34.60 50.74
C GLY A 46 -52.29 -35.08 50.36
N SER A 47 -52.12 -36.26 49.76
CA SER A 47 -50.85 -36.67 49.15
C SER A 47 -50.63 -36.03 47.78
N LEU A 48 -49.39 -36.01 47.29
CA LEU A 48 -49.08 -35.53 45.92
C LEU A 48 -49.80 -36.38 44.86
N ARG A 49 -49.89 -37.69 45.09
CA ARG A 49 -50.51 -38.64 44.15
C ARG A 49 -52.03 -38.44 44.04
N SER A 50 -52.72 -38.20 45.16
CA SER A 50 -54.15 -37.89 45.14
C SER A 50 -54.42 -36.50 44.53
N ALA A 51 -53.56 -35.52 44.78
CA ALA A 51 -53.65 -34.20 44.16
C ALA A 51 -53.49 -34.25 42.62
N ILE A 52 -52.53 -35.05 42.11
CA ILE A 52 -52.37 -35.27 40.66
C ILE A 52 -53.62 -35.94 40.07
N SER A 53 -54.13 -36.99 40.72
CA SER A 53 -55.35 -37.67 40.26
C SER A 53 -56.57 -36.74 40.21
N ALA A 54 -56.71 -35.86 41.20
CA ALA A 54 -57.78 -34.88 41.27
C ALA A 54 -57.64 -33.77 40.20
N ALA A 55 -56.41 -33.31 39.97
CA ALA A 55 -56.10 -32.36 38.88
C ALA A 55 -56.42 -32.96 37.51
N ASN A 56 -56.05 -34.22 37.28
CA ASN A 56 -56.35 -34.95 36.04
C ASN A 56 -57.85 -35.14 35.79
N ALA A 57 -58.65 -35.26 36.85
CA ALA A 57 -60.10 -35.42 36.75
C ALA A 57 -60.86 -34.09 36.59
N SER A 58 -60.19 -32.95 36.78
CA SER A 58 -60.83 -31.63 36.67
C SER A 58 -61.04 -31.20 35.22
N GLY A 59 -62.11 -30.46 34.95
CA GLY A 59 -62.44 -29.96 33.60
C GLY A 59 -61.76 -28.64 33.22
N GLY A 60 -61.05 -28.00 34.15
CA GLY A 60 -60.40 -26.69 33.97
C GLY A 60 -58.94 -26.71 34.39
N PRO A 61 -58.18 -25.61 34.18
CA PRO A 61 -56.77 -25.53 34.57
C PRO A 61 -56.60 -25.85 36.06
N SER A 62 -55.61 -26.68 36.39
CA SER A 62 -55.37 -27.12 37.76
C SER A 62 -54.09 -26.54 38.34
N THR A 63 -54.12 -26.13 39.61
CA THR A 63 -52.92 -25.78 40.39
C THR A 63 -52.81 -26.70 41.60
N ILE A 64 -51.68 -27.38 41.76
CA ILE A 64 -51.32 -28.20 42.92
C ILE A 64 -50.30 -27.40 43.74
N THR A 65 -50.65 -27.06 44.98
CA THR A 65 -49.79 -26.31 45.92
C THR A 65 -49.39 -27.20 47.10
N PHE A 66 -48.38 -26.78 47.88
CA PHE A 66 -47.90 -27.54 49.04
C PHE A 66 -48.09 -26.76 50.34
N ALA A 67 -48.68 -27.40 51.34
CA ALA A 67 -48.78 -26.88 52.72
C ALA A 67 -47.75 -27.51 53.67
N VAL A 68 -46.92 -28.43 53.15
CA VAL A 68 -45.85 -29.13 53.89
C VAL A 68 -44.49 -28.85 53.27
N SER A 69 -43.44 -29.11 54.04
CA SER A 69 -42.03 -29.11 53.61
C SER A 69 -41.38 -30.42 54.02
N GLY A 70 -40.49 -30.96 53.20
CA GLY A 70 -39.77 -32.22 53.43
C GLY A 70 -39.64 -33.08 52.18
N THR A 71 -39.22 -34.33 52.35
CA THR A 71 -38.99 -35.28 51.26
C THR A 71 -40.18 -36.20 51.06
N ILE A 72 -40.74 -36.20 49.85
CA ILE A 72 -41.67 -37.22 49.37
C ILE A 72 -40.81 -38.31 48.73
N LEU A 73 -40.60 -39.40 49.47
CA LEU A 73 -39.90 -40.58 48.96
C LEU A 73 -40.88 -41.44 48.17
N LEU A 74 -40.68 -41.53 46.86
CA LEU A 74 -41.56 -42.27 45.97
C LEU A 74 -41.31 -43.77 46.10
N THR A 75 -42.38 -44.52 46.34
CA THR A 75 -42.41 -45.99 46.39
C THR A 75 -42.81 -46.61 45.05
N SER A 76 -43.46 -45.82 44.18
CA SER A 76 -43.82 -46.18 42.81
C SER A 76 -43.91 -44.93 41.92
N GLY A 77 -43.91 -45.09 40.60
CA GLY A 77 -44.04 -43.96 39.66
C GLY A 77 -45.31 -43.14 39.91
N LEU A 78 -45.20 -41.80 39.82
CA LEU A 78 -46.34 -40.90 39.94
C LEU A 78 -47.31 -41.08 38.75
N PRO A 79 -48.62 -40.83 38.93
CA PRO A 79 -49.56 -40.80 37.81
C PRO A 79 -49.15 -39.72 36.81
N PRO A 80 -49.33 -39.94 35.49
CA PRO A 80 -49.02 -38.93 34.49
C PRO A 80 -49.93 -37.71 34.64
N LEU A 81 -49.44 -36.51 34.29
CA LEU A 81 -50.26 -35.30 34.21
C LEU A 81 -51.01 -35.30 32.88
N THR A 82 -52.34 -35.46 32.91
CA THR A 82 -53.17 -35.67 31.70
C THR A 82 -54.26 -34.63 31.50
N ASN A 83 -54.47 -33.69 32.42
CA ASN A 83 -55.51 -32.66 32.28
C ASN A 83 -55.28 -31.80 31.02
N PRO A 84 -56.18 -31.82 30.02
CA PRO A 84 -56.00 -31.08 28.77
C PRO A 84 -56.03 -29.55 28.94
N ALA A 85 -56.63 -29.04 30.02
CA ALA A 85 -56.66 -27.61 30.34
C ALA A 85 -55.38 -27.13 31.04
N GLY A 86 -54.49 -28.05 31.41
CA GLY A 86 -53.16 -27.78 31.96
C GLY A 86 -53.04 -28.01 33.46
N VAL A 87 -51.81 -28.27 33.90
CA VAL A 87 -51.47 -28.51 35.31
C VAL A 87 -50.27 -27.68 35.74
N THR A 88 -50.43 -26.91 36.82
CA THR A 88 -49.36 -26.20 37.51
C THR A 88 -49.05 -26.89 38.83
N LEU A 89 -47.79 -27.21 39.09
CA LEU A 89 -47.30 -27.68 40.39
C LEU A 89 -46.46 -26.56 40.99
N ASP A 90 -46.90 -26.03 42.13
CA ASP A 90 -46.30 -24.86 42.75
C ASP A 90 -45.92 -25.12 44.21
N ALA A 91 -44.63 -25.34 44.44
CA ALA A 91 -44.02 -25.46 45.75
C ALA A 91 -43.33 -24.15 46.19
N THR A 92 -43.59 -23.02 45.53
CA THR A 92 -42.98 -21.74 45.89
C THR A 92 -43.23 -21.42 47.36
N GLY A 93 -42.17 -21.15 48.11
CA GLY A 93 -42.22 -20.88 49.55
C GLY A 93 -42.18 -22.12 50.44
N GLN A 94 -42.11 -23.33 49.87
CA GLN A 94 -41.93 -24.59 50.61
C GLN A 94 -40.67 -25.33 50.14
N SER A 95 -40.02 -26.05 51.06
CA SER A 95 -38.85 -26.88 50.73
C SER A 95 -39.29 -28.32 50.47
N ILE A 96 -39.70 -28.62 49.23
CA ILE A 96 -40.13 -29.96 48.81
C ILE A 96 -39.03 -30.67 48.01
N VAL A 97 -38.73 -31.91 48.38
CA VAL A 97 -37.92 -32.84 47.58
C VAL A 97 -38.80 -34.00 47.14
N VAL A 98 -38.93 -34.22 45.84
CA VAL A 98 -39.55 -35.42 45.26
C VAL A 98 -38.44 -36.38 44.88
N ASP A 99 -38.25 -37.41 45.68
CA ASP A 99 -37.13 -38.35 45.54
C ASP A 99 -37.62 -39.67 44.95
N GLY A 100 -37.25 -39.92 43.70
CA GLY A 100 -37.48 -41.19 43.01
C GLY A 100 -36.18 -41.97 42.79
N SER A 101 -35.09 -41.65 43.50
CA SER A 101 -33.78 -42.27 43.26
C SER A 101 -33.76 -43.81 43.33
N ALA A 102 -34.67 -44.41 44.10
CA ALA A 102 -34.81 -45.87 44.24
C ALA A 102 -35.70 -46.53 43.17
N LEU A 103 -36.31 -45.76 42.26
CA LEU A 103 -37.27 -46.27 41.28
C LEU A 103 -36.63 -46.53 39.91
N ALA A 104 -37.23 -47.45 39.16
CA ALA A 104 -36.98 -47.64 37.74
C ALA A 104 -38.15 -47.08 36.93
N GLY A 105 -37.87 -46.34 35.85
CA GLY A 105 -38.93 -45.73 35.04
C GLY A 105 -38.47 -44.63 34.10
N PRO A 106 -39.38 -44.10 33.25
CA PRO A 106 -39.03 -43.11 32.25
C PRO A 106 -38.78 -41.71 32.82
N SER A 107 -39.40 -41.36 33.95
CA SER A 107 -39.29 -40.04 34.59
C SER A 107 -39.90 -40.00 36.00
N VAL A 108 -39.48 -39.05 36.83
CA VAL A 108 -40.16 -38.73 38.11
C VAL A 108 -41.54 -38.12 37.82
N PHE A 109 -41.60 -37.13 36.92
CA PHE A 109 -42.85 -36.55 36.42
C PHE A 109 -43.02 -36.84 34.93
N ASN A 110 -44.11 -37.51 34.59
CA ASN A 110 -44.52 -37.76 33.21
C ASN A 110 -45.66 -36.79 32.81
N VAL A 111 -45.40 -35.91 31.86
CA VAL A 111 -46.32 -34.86 31.41
C VAL A 111 -46.91 -35.25 30.06
N GLN A 112 -48.22 -35.45 30.05
CA GLN A 112 -49.01 -35.84 28.88
C GLN A 112 -50.11 -34.82 28.55
N THR A 113 -49.99 -33.61 29.11
CA THR A 113 -50.85 -32.46 28.84
C THR A 113 -50.14 -31.44 27.94
N PRO A 114 -50.86 -30.69 27.08
CA PRO A 114 -50.27 -29.63 26.27
C PRO A 114 -49.75 -28.44 27.08
N VAL A 115 -50.18 -28.26 28.34
CA VAL A 115 -49.81 -27.13 29.19
C VAL A 115 -49.37 -27.62 30.57
N ALA A 116 -48.11 -27.37 30.94
CA ALA A 116 -47.60 -27.71 32.27
C ALA A 116 -46.67 -26.65 32.85
N ALA A 117 -46.73 -26.45 34.16
CA ALA A 117 -45.82 -25.57 34.88
C ALA A 117 -45.35 -26.22 36.19
N PHE A 118 -44.08 -26.03 36.54
CA PHE A 118 -43.45 -26.57 37.74
C PHE A 118 -42.61 -25.49 38.44
N ASN A 119 -42.92 -25.17 39.69
CA ASN A 119 -42.28 -24.08 40.44
C ASN A 119 -41.75 -24.55 41.81
N GLY A 120 -40.47 -24.29 42.10
CA GLY A 120 -39.96 -24.22 43.48
C GLY A 120 -39.65 -25.52 44.22
N PHE A 121 -39.50 -26.67 43.56
CA PHE A 121 -39.16 -27.94 44.24
C PHE A 121 -37.90 -28.63 43.69
N THR A 122 -37.37 -29.58 44.47
CA THR A 122 -36.22 -30.41 44.10
C THR A 122 -36.66 -31.79 43.60
N ILE A 123 -36.06 -32.27 42.52
CA ILE A 123 -36.24 -33.63 41.98
C ILE A 123 -34.92 -34.39 42.08
N ARG A 124 -34.98 -35.64 42.58
CA ARG A 124 -33.88 -36.61 42.48
C ARG A 124 -34.33 -37.84 41.68
N ALA A 125 -33.75 -38.03 40.51
CA ALA A 125 -33.92 -39.19 39.66
C ALA A 125 -32.64 -40.03 39.66
N GLY A 126 -32.76 -41.29 40.09
CA GLY A 126 -31.61 -42.18 40.28
C GLY A 126 -31.14 -42.83 39.00
N SER A 127 -30.10 -43.66 39.10
CA SER A 127 -29.42 -44.28 37.95
C SER A 127 -30.31 -45.18 37.08
N SER A 128 -31.42 -45.70 37.62
CA SER A 128 -32.37 -46.54 36.89
C SER A 128 -33.58 -45.78 36.34
N MET A 129 -33.64 -44.45 36.54
CA MET A 129 -34.66 -43.57 35.97
C MET A 129 -34.11 -42.73 34.83
N SER A 130 -34.81 -42.73 33.69
CA SER A 130 -34.32 -42.10 32.47
C SER A 130 -34.34 -40.57 32.51
N ASN A 131 -35.23 -39.92 33.25
CA ASN A 131 -35.32 -38.45 33.28
C ASN A 131 -35.81 -37.90 34.63
N GLY A 132 -35.55 -36.63 34.93
CA GLY A 132 -36.23 -35.92 36.02
C GLY A 132 -37.69 -35.64 35.63
N ILE A 133 -37.89 -34.74 34.68
CA ILE A 133 -39.19 -34.46 34.07
C ILE A 133 -39.16 -34.91 32.61
N SER A 134 -40.18 -35.67 32.20
CA SER A 134 -40.39 -36.03 30.80
C SER A 134 -41.76 -35.52 30.35
N ALA A 135 -41.79 -34.71 29.28
CA ALA A 135 -43.00 -34.25 28.64
C ALA A 135 -43.11 -34.82 27.22
N GLY A 136 -44.23 -35.46 26.91
CA GLY A 136 -44.47 -36.05 25.61
C GLY A 136 -45.47 -37.21 25.66
N LEU A 137 -46.30 -37.32 24.63
CA LEU A 137 -47.18 -38.48 24.44
C LEU A 137 -46.35 -39.69 23.96
N SER A 138 -46.84 -40.90 24.16
CA SER A 138 -46.18 -42.13 23.70
C SER A 138 -45.77 -42.02 22.23
N GLY A 139 -44.47 -42.10 21.94
CA GLY A 139 -43.91 -41.98 20.59
C GLY A 139 -43.59 -40.55 20.10
N CYS A 140 -43.63 -39.54 20.99
CA CYS A 140 -43.40 -38.13 20.65
C CYS A 140 -44.40 -37.57 19.62
N ALA A 141 -45.59 -38.14 19.55
CA ALA A 141 -46.71 -37.60 18.78
C ALA A 141 -47.41 -36.45 19.55
N GLY A 142 -48.11 -35.56 18.85
CA GLY A 142 -48.90 -34.48 19.45
C GLY A 142 -48.15 -33.15 19.65
N SER A 143 -48.74 -32.26 20.48
CA SER A 143 -48.29 -30.88 20.63
C SER A 143 -48.15 -30.45 22.09
N ILE A 144 -47.05 -29.78 22.43
CA ILE A 144 -46.87 -29.01 23.66
C ILE A 144 -47.09 -27.53 23.31
N GLN A 145 -47.99 -26.86 24.03
CA GLN A 145 -48.32 -25.45 23.82
C GLN A 145 -47.60 -24.51 24.79
N SER A 146 -47.35 -24.98 26.02
CA SER A 146 -46.61 -24.26 27.04
C SER A 146 -46.02 -25.22 28.07
N PHE A 147 -44.74 -25.06 28.39
CA PHE A 147 -44.06 -25.86 29.40
C PHE A 147 -43.11 -24.98 30.22
N GLN A 148 -43.37 -24.86 31.53
CA GLN A 148 -42.63 -23.96 32.40
C GLN A 148 -41.94 -24.71 33.54
N VAL A 149 -40.68 -24.38 33.80
CA VAL A 149 -39.89 -24.84 34.95
C VAL A 149 -39.29 -23.59 35.60
N SER A 150 -39.59 -23.34 36.87
CA SER A 150 -39.11 -22.15 37.59
C SER A 150 -38.55 -22.47 38.97
N GLY A 151 -37.33 -22.02 39.28
CA GLY A 151 -36.74 -22.14 40.63
C GLY A 151 -36.56 -23.57 41.15
N MET A 152 -36.30 -24.52 40.24
CA MET A 152 -36.19 -25.93 40.56
C MET A 152 -34.74 -26.41 40.66
N THR A 153 -34.50 -27.44 41.49
CA THR A 153 -33.26 -28.22 41.42
C THR A 153 -33.58 -29.62 40.90
N ILE A 154 -32.96 -30.05 39.81
CA ILE A 154 -33.21 -31.36 39.21
C ILE A 154 -31.88 -32.08 39.06
N GLN A 155 -31.75 -33.24 39.68
CA GLN A 155 -30.63 -34.14 39.48
C GLN A 155 -31.14 -35.43 38.83
N ALA A 156 -30.64 -35.74 37.64
CA ALA A 156 -30.90 -37.00 36.95
C ALA A 156 -29.57 -37.72 36.70
N ASP A 157 -29.38 -38.89 37.33
CA ASP A 157 -28.09 -39.57 37.31
C ASP A 157 -27.80 -40.30 35.99
N SER A 158 -28.82 -40.80 35.27
CA SER A 158 -28.63 -41.58 34.03
C SER A 158 -29.33 -41.01 32.80
N GLY A 159 -30.25 -40.06 32.94
CA GLY A 159 -30.68 -39.31 31.76
C GLY A 159 -31.05 -37.86 31.96
N ALA A 160 -31.97 -37.32 31.16
CA ALA A 160 -32.07 -35.86 31.08
C ALA A 160 -32.74 -35.27 32.31
N GLY A 161 -32.29 -34.11 32.77
CA GLY A 161 -32.99 -33.40 33.82
C GLY A 161 -34.41 -33.05 33.38
N VAL A 162 -34.52 -32.42 32.21
CA VAL A 162 -35.79 -32.13 31.52
C VAL A 162 -35.73 -32.66 30.09
N ASN A 163 -36.69 -33.50 29.71
CA ASN A 163 -36.86 -34.03 28.35
C ASN A 163 -38.25 -33.66 27.81
N ILE A 164 -38.33 -32.96 26.69
CA ILE A 164 -39.58 -32.57 26.03
C ILE A 164 -39.57 -33.15 24.62
N CYS A 165 -40.53 -34.01 24.28
CA CYS A 165 -40.60 -34.69 23.00
C CYS A 165 -42.03 -34.66 22.44
N ALA A 166 -42.24 -33.90 21.35
CA ALA A 166 -43.50 -33.79 20.62
C ALA A 166 -43.25 -33.37 19.16
N ALA A 167 -44.28 -33.42 18.31
CA ALA A 167 -44.19 -33.02 16.91
C ALA A 167 -44.21 -31.48 16.72
N ASP A 168 -45.00 -30.78 17.54
CA ASP A 168 -45.05 -29.31 17.66
C ASP A 168 -44.78 -28.92 19.13
N ILE A 169 -43.72 -28.17 19.39
CA ILE A 169 -43.33 -27.72 20.74
C ILE A 169 -43.33 -26.21 20.75
N ARG A 170 -44.15 -25.62 21.62
CA ARG A 170 -44.24 -24.17 21.81
C ARG A 170 -44.11 -23.77 23.27
N GLY A 171 -43.56 -22.57 23.49
CA GLY A 171 -43.62 -21.89 24.78
C GLY A 171 -42.93 -22.64 25.91
N VAL A 172 -41.67 -23.05 25.71
CA VAL A 172 -40.86 -23.67 26.76
C VAL A 172 -40.12 -22.57 27.52
N ALA A 173 -40.29 -22.48 28.84
CA ALA A 173 -39.59 -21.51 29.68
C ALA A 173 -38.91 -22.20 30.88
N ILE A 174 -37.61 -21.97 31.04
CA ILE A 174 -36.80 -22.46 32.16
C ILE A 174 -36.17 -21.23 32.83
N THR A 175 -36.65 -20.89 34.03
CA THR A 175 -36.45 -19.58 34.68
C THR A 175 -36.30 -19.72 36.20
N GLY A 176 -36.15 -18.62 36.92
CA GLY A 176 -36.16 -18.60 38.38
C GLY A 176 -34.88 -19.15 39.04
N ASN A 177 -33.74 -19.13 38.35
CA ASN A 177 -32.45 -19.68 38.79
C ASN A 177 -32.47 -21.21 39.09
N PRO A 178 -32.92 -22.07 38.16
CA PRO A 178 -32.90 -23.51 38.40
C PRO A 178 -31.49 -24.09 38.29
N SER A 179 -31.27 -25.23 38.96
CA SER A 179 -30.06 -26.04 38.82
C SER A 179 -30.43 -27.42 38.28
N ILE A 180 -30.08 -27.72 37.03
CA ILE A 180 -30.48 -28.94 36.32
C ILE A 180 -29.23 -29.70 35.89
N ALA A 181 -29.10 -30.93 36.39
CA ALA A 181 -28.06 -31.86 36.00
C ALA A 181 -28.66 -33.07 35.27
N GLY A 182 -28.12 -33.37 34.10
CA GLY A 182 -28.38 -34.61 33.37
C GLY A 182 -27.27 -35.64 33.59
N GLY A 183 -27.57 -36.89 33.28
CA GLY A 183 -26.63 -38.00 33.41
C GLY A 183 -25.41 -37.86 32.50
N SER A 184 -24.38 -38.68 32.75
CA SER A 184 -23.06 -38.62 32.10
C SER A 184 -23.05 -38.78 30.57
N ALA A 185 -24.16 -39.20 29.94
CA ALA A 185 -24.32 -39.31 28.49
C ALA A 185 -25.55 -38.58 27.94
N ARG A 186 -26.22 -37.75 28.74
CA ARG A 186 -27.49 -37.10 28.38
C ARG A 186 -27.44 -35.61 28.66
N SER A 187 -28.39 -34.89 28.07
CA SER A 187 -28.48 -33.44 28.21
C SER A 187 -29.14 -33.03 29.51
N ALA A 188 -28.77 -31.88 30.08
CA ALA A 188 -29.55 -31.32 31.20
C ALA A 188 -30.96 -30.96 30.73
N ILE A 189 -31.06 -30.32 29.55
CA ILE A 189 -32.31 -30.00 28.86
C ILE A 189 -32.26 -30.59 27.45
N SER A 190 -33.25 -31.41 27.12
CA SER A 190 -33.46 -32.00 25.80
C SER A 190 -34.85 -31.61 25.29
N ILE A 191 -34.93 -30.91 24.16
CA ILE A 191 -36.18 -30.47 23.53
C ILE A 191 -36.20 -30.96 22.08
N GLY A 192 -37.27 -31.67 21.72
CA GLY A 192 -37.50 -32.20 20.37
C GLY A 192 -37.24 -33.69 20.26
N GLY A 193 -36.91 -34.14 19.04
CA GLY A 193 -36.77 -35.56 18.73
C GLY A 193 -36.83 -35.85 17.22
N PRO A 194 -36.76 -37.13 16.81
CA PRO A 194 -36.78 -37.53 15.40
C PRO A 194 -38.09 -37.15 14.66
N SER A 195 -39.18 -36.94 15.40
CA SER A 195 -40.50 -36.59 14.87
C SER A 195 -40.82 -35.09 14.96
N ALA A 196 -39.93 -34.26 15.52
CA ALA A 196 -40.19 -32.84 15.74
C ALA A 196 -40.12 -32.04 14.44
N LEU A 197 -41.23 -31.40 14.06
CA LEU A 197 -41.37 -30.59 12.85
C LEU A 197 -41.26 -29.09 13.17
N LEU A 198 -41.76 -28.64 14.32
CA LEU A 198 -41.69 -27.25 14.75
C LEU A 198 -41.33 -27.16 16.24
N ILE A 199 -40.33 -26.34 16.54
CA ILE A 199 -40.02 -25.88 17.90
C ILE A 199 -40.03 -24.35 17.85
N ASP A 200 -40.87 -23.71 18.66
CA ASP A 200 -41.02 -22.24 18.66
C ASP A 200 -41.12 -21.67 20.08
N GLY A 201 -40.28 -20.70 20.40
CA GLY A 201 -40.33 -20.01 21.70
C GLY A 201 -39.77 -20.86 22.83
N VAL A 202 -38.46 -21.09 22.80
CA VAL A 202 -37.71 -21.70 23.91
C VAL A 202 -36.95 -20.60 24.63
N VAL A 203 -37.14 -20.47 25.94
CA VAL A 203 -36.48 -19.48 26.79
C VAL A 203 -35.81 -20.20 27.95
N VAL A 204 -34.50 -20.05 28.07
CA VAL A 204 -33.71 -20.38 29.27
C VAL A 204 -33.14 -19.06 29.75
N ASP A 205 -33.52 -18.58 30.92
CA ASP A 205 -33.16 -17.23 31.41
C ASP A 205 -32.96 -17.21 32.93
N ASP A 206 -32.51 -16.08 33.47
CA ASP A 206 -32.00 -15.93 34.84
C ASP A 206 -30.70 -16.73 35.11
N ASN A 207 -30.25 -16.83 36.36
CA ASN A 207 -28.98 -17.48 36.69
C ASN A 207 -29.13 -19.02 36.73
N VAL A 208 -29.31 -19.65 35.58
CA VAL A 208 -29.47 -21.11 35.48
C VAL A 208 -28.12 -21.82 35.60
N SER A 209 -28.07 -22.96 36.29
CA SER A 209 -26.91 -23.86 36.30
C SER A 209 -27.27 -25.16 35.60
N LEU A 210 -26.62 -25.44 34.46
CA LEU A 210 -26.87 -26.60 33.62
C LEU A 210 -25.61 -27.44 33.45
N VAL A 211 -25.69 -28.71 33.82
CA VAL A 211 -24.60 -29.67 33.63
C VAL A 211 -25.14 -30.88 32.89
N GLY A 212 -24.71 -31.08 31.65
CA GLY A 212 -25.08 -32.25 30.84
C GLY A 212 -23.86 -33.09 30.54
N GLY A 213 -23.98 -34.42 30.58
CA GLY A 213 -22.91 -35.31 30.14
C GLY A 213 -22.71 -35.33 28.62
N SER A 214 -23.75 -35.00 27.85
CA SER A 214 -23.65 -34.68 26.43
C SER A 214 -23.66 -33.16 26.19
N SER A 215 -24.82 -32.57 25.92
CA SER A 215 -25.00 -31.12 25.82
C SER A 215 -25.75 -30.61 27.04
N ALA A 216 -25.42 -29.45 27.58
CA ALA A 216 -26.28 -28.90 28.64
C ALA A 216 -27.65 -28.47 28.08
N ILE A 217 -27.70 -27.92 26.87
CA ILE A 217 -28.95 -27.64 26.15
C ILE A 217 -28.90 -28.28 24.77
N SER A 218 -29.92 -29.06 24.42
CA SER A 218 -30.12 -29.61 23.08
C SER A 218 -31.54 -29.32 22.59
N VAL A 219 -31.66 -28.53 21.52
CA VAL A 219 -32.93 -28.26 20.82
C VAL A 219 -32.84 -28.85 19.43
N ASN A 220 -33.70 -29.81 19.11
CA ASN A 220 -33.57 -30.58 17.88
C ASN A 220 -34.88 -30.89 17.17
N ALA A 221 -35.05 -30.30 15.98
CA ALA A 221 -36.14 -30.60 15.04
C ALA A 221 -35.60 -31.41 13.85
N ASN A 222 -35.41 -32.71 14.07
CA ASN A 222 -34.75 -33.63 13.12
C ASN A 222 -35.68 -34.17 12.02
N ALA A 223 -36.99 -33.90 12.06
CA ALA A 223 -37.87 -34.33 10.98
C ALA A 223 -37.46 -33.62 9.66
N PRO A 224 -37.60 -34.27 8.49
CA PRO A 224 -37.40 -33.59 7.20
C PRO A 224 -38.28 -32.34 7.11
N GLY A 225 -37.66 -31.18 6.84
CA GLY A 225 -38.35 -29.88 6.83
C GLY A 225 -38.59 -29.27 8.22
N GLY A 226 -38.02 -29.86 9.28
CA GLY A 226 -38.12 -29.38 10.65
C GLY A 226 -37.50 -27.99 10.84
N SER A 227 -38.14 -27.16 11.67
CA SER A 227 -37.72 -25.79 11.95
C SER A 227 -37.64 -25.50 13.45
N VAL A 228 -36.63 -24.73 13.83
CA VAL A 228 -36.44 -24.19 15.18
C VAL A 228 -36.47 -22.67 15.12
N ASN A 229 -37.41 -22.07 15.85
CA ASN A 229 -37.67 -20.63 15.87
C ASN A 229 -37.60 -20.07 17.29
N ASN A 230 -37.11 -18.84 17.43
CA ASN A 230 -37.22 -18.06 18.66
C ASN A 230 -36.64 -18.78 19.91
N VAL A 231 -35.38 -19.19 19.84
CA VAL A 231 -34.67 -19.79 20.98
C VAL A 231 -33.80 -18.72 21.65
N TYR A 232 -34.01 -18.52 22.95
CA TYR A 232 -33.30 -17.55 23.78
C TYR A 232 -32.63 -18.30 24.95
N VAL A 233 -31.29 -18.26 25.01
CA VAL A 233 -30.51 -18.78 26.15
C VAL A 233 -29.80 -17.59 26.80
N ARG A 234 -30.20 -17.20 28.01
CA ARG A 234 -29.81 -15.95 28.66
C ARG A 234 -29.56 -16.08 30.17
N GLY A 235 -29.06 -15.01 30.80
CA GLY A 235 -29.26 -14.76 32.24
C GLY A 235 -28.09 -15.02 33.21
N ASN A 236 -26.83 -15.04 32.77
CA ASN A 236 -25.65 -15.56 33.48
C ASN A 236 -25.70 -17.08 33.69
N THR A 237 -26.28 -17.80 32.72
CA THR A 237 -26.37 -19.26 32.80
C THR A 237 -24.98 -19.89 32.70
N SER A 238 -24.65 -20.78 33.65
CA SER A 238 -23.48 -21.66 33.54
C SER A 238 -23.89 -22.94 32.84
N VAL A 239 -23.38 -23.14 31.62
CA VAL A 239 -23.67 -24.27 30.73
C VAL A 239 -22.39 -25.09 30.59
N ASP A 240 -22.35 -26.29 31.18
CA ASP A 240 -21.22 -27.22 30.99
C ASP A 240 -21.69 -28.50 30.30
N GLY A 241 -21.23 -28.71 29.06
CA GLY A 241 -21.41 -29.94 28.29
C GLY A 241 -20.23 -30.88 28.50
N GLY A 242 -20.52 -32.15 28.74
CA GLY A 242 -19.57 -33.13 29.27
C GLY A 242 -18.28 -33.27 28.47
N ALA A 243 -17.17 -33.27 29.20
CA ALA A 243 -15.81 -33.41 28.67
C ALA A 243 -15.38 -34.87 28.40
N SER A 244 -16.18 -35.86 28.82
CA SER A 244 -15.78 -37.27 28.92
C SER A 244 -16.45 -38.23 27.93
N ALA A 245 -17.31 -37.76 27.02
CA ALA A 245 -17.89 -38.61 26.00
C ALA A 245 -16.83 -38.95 24.92
N PRO A 246 -16.71 -40.20 24.44
CA PRO A 246 -15.87 -40.51 23.29
C PRO A 246 -16.36 -39.74 22.05
N PRO A 247 -15.47 -39.43 21.09
CA PRO A 247 -15.82 -38.67 19.89
C PRO A 247 -17.09 -39.21 19.19
N PRO A 248 -17.99 -38.33 18.72
CA PRO A 248 -17.86 -36.87 18.67
C PRO A 248 -18.18 -36.18 20.00
N ASN A 249 -17.27 -35.33 20.47
CA ASN A 249 -17.44 -34.58 21.72
C ASN A 249 -18.60 -33.57 21.57
N PRO A 250 -19.62 -33.63 22.43
CA PRO A 250 -20.85 -32.86 22.26
C PRO A 250 -20.68 -31.37 22.58
N PRO A 251 -21.49 -30.48 21.97
CA PRO A 251 -21.44 -29.06 22.22
C PRO A 251 -22.15 -28.67 23.53
N GLY A 252 -21.81 -27.51 24.12
CA GLY A 252 -22.48 -27.01 25.32
C GLY A 252 -23.95 -26.66 25.06
N VAL A 253 -24.18 -25.86 24.01
CA VAL A 253 -25.51 -25.57 23.44
C VAL A 253 -25.57 -26.14 22.01
N SER A 254 -26.56 -26.98 21.73
CA SER A 254 -26.81 -27.57 20.42
C SER A 254 -28.19 -27.16 19.90
N ILE A 255 -28.24 -26.55 18.72
CA ILE A 255 -29.49 -26.26 18.01
C ILE A 255 -29.39 -26.87 16.60
N SER A 256 -30.28 -27.80 16.31
CA SER A 256 -30.22 -28.61 15.09
C SER A 256 -31.57 -28.65 14.39
N SER A 257 -31.63 -28.19 13.14
CA SER A 257 -32.81 -28.34 12.26
C SER A 257 -32.47 -28.02 10.79
N SER A 258 -33.43 -28.20 9.89
CA SER A 258 -33.28 -27.77 8.49
C SER A 258 -33.48 -26.25 8.29
N ALA A 259 -34.11 -25.56 9.25
CA ALA A 259 -34.33 -24.12 9.21
C ALA A 259 -34.33 -23.51 10.62
N ASN A 260 -33.30 -22.74 10.95
CA ASN A 260 -33.16 -22.06 12.25
C ASN A 260 -33.36 -20.55 12.09
N THR A 261 -34.29 -19.96 12.85
CA THR A 261 -34.56 -18.51 12.81
C THR A 261 -34.67 -17.89 14.19
N GLY A 262 -34.05 -16.73 14.40
CA GLY A 262 -34.23 -15.96 15.63
C GLY A 262 -33.61 -16.62 16.86
N ILE A 263 -32.40 -17.17 16.70
CA ILE A 263 -31.66 -17.82 17.78
C ILE A 263 -30.79 -16.77 18.47
N ARG A 264 -30.88 -16.68 19.80
CA ARG A 264 -30.09 -15.75 20.61
C ARG A 264 -29.50 -16.44 21.83
N VAL A 265 -28.19 -16.40 21.96
CA VAL A 265 -27.44 -16.85 23.14
C VAL A 265 -26.78 -15.63 23.73
N GLU A 266 -27.17 -15.21 24.95
CA GLU A 266 -26.67 -13.98 25.53
C GLU A 266 -26.43 -13.94 27.04
N ARG A 267 -25.32 -13.37 27.49
CA ARG A 267 -24.87 -13.32 28.90
C ARG A 267 -24.71 -14.71 29.56
N ASN A 268 -23.89 -15.62 29.03
CA ASN A 268 -23.71 -17.00 29.54
C ASN A 268 -22.23 -17.40 29.67
N THR A 269 -21.93 -18.30 30.61
CA THR A 269 -20.65 -19.03 30.60
C THR A 269 -20.89 -20.41 29.99
N ILE A 270 -20.37 -20.66 28.80
CA ILE A 270 -20.63 -21.90 28.05
C ILE A 270 -19.34 -22.66 27.83
N ARG A 271 -19.33 -23.93 28.23
CA ARG A 271 -18.26 -24.89 27.97
C ARG A 271 -18.85 -26.10 27.27
N GLY A 272 -18.21 -26.53 26.18
CA GLY A 272 -18.57 -27.76 25.48
C GLY A 272 -17.35 -28.64 25.27
N GLY A 273 -17.54 -29.96 25.37
CA GLY A 273 -16.52 -30.94 25.03
C GLY A 273 -16.07 -30.80 23.56
N GLY A 274 -16.99 -30.50 22.65
CA GLY A 274 -16.70 -30.21 21.23
C GLY A 274 -16.69 -28.72 20.92
N SER A 275 -17.85 -28.20 20.54
CA SER A 275 -18.07 -26.76 20.33
C SER A 275 -18.71 -26.10 21.55
N GLY A 276 -18.48 -24.81 21.81
CA GLY A 276 -19.25 -24.11 22.85
C GLY A 276 -20.72 -24.01 22.44
N VAL A 277 -20.97 -23.41 21.29
CA VAL A 277 -22.30 -23.28 20.66
C VAL A 277 -22.26 -23.88 19.26
N PHE A 278 -23.23 -24.74 18.94
CA PHE A 278 -23.43 -25.32 17.61
C PHE A 278 -24.83 -25.02 17.08
N ILE A 279 -24.91 -24.49 15.86
CA ILE A 279 -26.16 -24.23 15.14
C ILE A 279 -26.04 -24.76 13.71
N GLY A 280 -26.85 -25.75 13.34
CA GLY A 280 -26.75 -26.38 12.03
C GLY A 280 -27.74 -27.53 11.83
N ALA A 281 -27.34 -28.56 11.09
CA ALA A 281 -28.11 -29.80 10.94
C ALA A 281 -27.23 -31.05 11.07
N PRO A 282 -27.86 -32.24 11.19
CA PRO A 282 -27.16 -33.51 11.10
C PRO A 282 -26.57 -33.71 9.69
N SER A 283 -25.37 -34.32 9.65
CA SER A 283 -24.60 -34.74 8.46
C SER A 283 -25.26 -34.52 7.08
N GLY A 284 -24.95 -33.40 6.43
CA GLY A 284 -25.17 -33.19 4.99
C GLY A 284 -26.53 -32.62 4.57
N ALA A 285 -27.44 -32.32 5.50
CA ALA A 285 -28.71 -31.67 5.17
C ALA A 285 -28.54 -30.19 4.78
N SER A 286 -29.38 -29.72 3.87
CA SER A 286 -29.46 -28.32 3.44
C SER A 286 -30.10 -27.48 4.54
N VAL A 287 -29.33 -26.56 5.16
CA VAL A 287 -29.78 -25.72 6.28
C VAL A 287 -29.84 -24.25 5.91
N THR A 288 -30.90 -23.57 6.35
CA THR A 288 -30.96 -22.11 6.35
C THR A 288 -30.97 -21.57 7.77
N ASN A 289 -30.08 -20.62 8.06
CA ASN A 289 -29.96 -19.93 9.33
C ASN A 289 -30.24 -18.44 9.11
N ARG A 290 -31.17 -17.87 9.89
CA ARG A 290 -31.54 -16.44 9.84
C ARG A 290 -31.55 -15.81 11.22
N ASN A 291 -30.96 -14.61 11.36
CA ASN A 291 -30.97 -13.82 12.60
C ASN A 291 -30.42 -14.62 13.79
N ILE A 292 -29.16 -15.03 13.69
CA ILE A 292 -28.45 -15.76 14.73
C ILE A 292 -27.59 -14.76 15.51
N SER A 293 -27.77 -14.68 16.82
CA SER A 293 -26.99 -13.80 17.70
C SER A 293 -26.35 -14.58 18.83
N VAL A 294 -25.05 -14.37 19.04
CA VAL A 294 -24.31 -14.79 20.23
C VAL A 294 -23.74 -13.53 20.86
N SER A 295 -24.34 -13.02 21.94
CA SER A 295 -23.99 -11.66 22.42
C SER A 295 -24.08 -11.36 23.92
N GLY A 296 -23.63 -10.19 24.37
CA GLY A 296 -23.57 -9.88 25.82
C GLY A 296 -22.41 -10.61 26.50
N ASN A 297 -22.23 -10.54 27.83
CA ASN A 297 -20.96 -10.91 28.52
C ASN A 297 -20.56 -12.41 28.53
N ASP A 298 -20.58 -13.10 27.39
CA ASP A 298 -20.35 -14.55 27.36
C ASP A 298 -18.89 -14.92 27.50
N SER A 299 -18.64 -16.06 28.14
CA SER A 299 -17.38 -16.78 28.07
C SER A 299 -17.63 -18.14 27.43
N ILE A 300 -17.38 -18.26 26.14
CA ILE A 300 -17.67 -19.47 25.35
C ILE A 300 -16.36 -20.20 25.06
N VAL A 301 -16.28 -21.47 25.45
CA VAL A 301 -15.12 -22.32 25.22
C VAL A 301 -15.55 -23.63 24.57
N GLY A 302 -15.10 -23.85 23.33
CA GLY A 302 -15.11 -25.18 22.71
C GLY A 302 -13.80 -25.89 23.02
N ASN A 303 -13.87 -26.96 23.81
CA ASN A 303 -12.65 -27.59 24.31
C ASN A 303 -11.88 -28.32 23.22
N ASN A 304 -12.50 -28.88 22.17
CA ASN A 304 -11.79 -29.62 21.11
C ASN A 304 -11.86 -29.01 19.71
N PHE A 305 -12.96 -28.33 19.37
CA PHE A 305 -13.21 -27.86 18.01
C PHE A 305 -13.42 -26.34 17.96
N TYR A 306 -14.63 -25.83 18.23
CA TYR A 306 -14.99 -24.45 17.89
C TYR A 306 -15.60 -23.69 19.07
N GLY A 307 -15.32 -22.40 19.23
CA GLY A 307 -16.09 -21.59 20.18
C GLY A 307 -17.57 -21.53 19.76
N VAL A 308 -17.81 -20.99 18.57
CA VAL A 308 -19.12 -20.94 17.91
C VAL A 308 -18.99 -21.59 16.53
N HIS A 309 -19.89 -22.53 16.22
CA HIS A 309 -19.93 -23.22 14.93
C HIS A 309 -21.32 -23.12 14.31
N ILE A 310 -21.39 -22.49 13.15
CA ILE A 310 -22.63 -22.32 12.37
C ILE A 310 -22.44 -22.98 11.01
N THR A 311 -23.31 -23.90 10.64
CA THR A 311 -23.25 -24.61 9.35
C THR A 311 -24.56 -24.53 8.58
N GLY A 312 -24.47 -24.44 7.25
CA GLY A 312 -25.64 -24.50 6.39
C GLY A 312 -25.38 -24.05 4.96
N ILE A 313 -26.40 -24.17 4.10
CA ILE A 313 -26.35 -23.67 2.73
C ILE A 313 -26.70 -22.17 2.64
N GLY A 314 -27.28 -21.57 3.68
CA GLY A 314 -27.55 -20.13 3.72
C GLY A 314 -27.55 -19.56 5.13
N ASN A 315 -26.62 -18.65 5.42
CA ASN A 315 -26.39 -18.09 6.75
C ASN A 315 -26.53 -16.55 6.74
N THR A 316 -27.74 -16.03 6.90
CA THR A 316 -27.98 -14.57 6.82
C THR A 316 -28.18 -13.95 8.20
N GLY A 317 -27.42 -12.90 8.52
CA GLY A 317 -27.57 -12.15 9.77
C GLY A 317 -27.01 -12.91 10.98
N VAL A 318 -25.75 -13.33 10.89
CA VAL A 318 -25.00 -13.88 12.02
C VAL A 318 -24.30 -12.72 12.73
N THR A 319 -24.58 -12.55 14.02
CA THR A 319 -23.99 -11.50 14.85
C THR A 319 -23.34 -12.11 16.09
N VAL A 320 -22.09 -11.75 16.34
CA VAL A 320 -21.31 -12.16 17.51
C VAL A 320 -20.79 -10.90 18.20
N ASP A 321 -21.41 -10.45 19.29
CA ASP A 321 -21.19 -9.08 19.81
C ASP A 321 -21.18 -8.99 21.34
N GLY A 322 -20.43 -8.11 21.99
CA GLY A 322 -20.56 -7.84 23.43
C GLY A 322 -20.04 -8.94 24.39
N ASN A 323 -19.48 -10.04 23.87
CA ASN A 323 -18.92 -11.19 24.61
C ASN A 323 -17.58 -10.91 25.29
N ARG A 324 -17.39 -11.47 26.48
CA ARG A 324 -16.12 -11.36 27.23
C ARG A 324 -14.99 -12.13 26.54
N SER A 325 -15.28 -13.36 26.08
CA SER A 325 -14.32 -14.18 25.35
C SER A 325 -14.98 -15.34 24.61
N ILE A 326 -14.54 -15.61 23.37
CA ILE A 326 -14.88 -16.82 22.60
C ILE A 326 -13.58 -17.52 22.24
N ARG A 327 -13.42 -18.77 22.68
CA ARG A 327 -12.19 -19.54 22.43
C ARG A 327 -12.49 -20.92 21.85
N GLY A 328 -11.85 -21.23 20.73
CA GLY A 328 -11.70 -22.59 20.23
C GLY A 328 -10.34 -23.14 20.67
N LYS A 329 -10.33 -24.23 21.44
CA LYS A 329 -9.11 -24.87 21.95
C LYS A 329 -8.67 -26.07 21.11
N PHE A 330 -7.41 -26.47 21.30
CA PHE A 330 -6.73 -27.58 20.62
C PHE A 330 -6.69 -27.46 19.10
N THR A 331 -7.74 -27.91 18.37
CA THR A 331 -7.67 -28.09 16.91
C THR A 331 -8.36 -27.01 16.09
N GLY A 332 -9.15 -26.11 16.69
CA GLY A 332 -10.08 -25.30 15.89
C GLY A 332 -10.17 -23.80 16.13
N VAL A 333 -11.25 -23.26 15.57
CA VAL A 333 -11.50 -21.83 15.26
C VAL A 333 -12.35 -21.20 16.35
N GLY A 334 -12.13 -19.92 16.66
CA GLY A 334 -13.00 -19.19 17.59
C GLY A 334 -14.45 -19.15 17.11
N VAL A 335 -14.69 -18.60 15.92
CA VAL A 335 -15.99 -18.59 15.24
C VAL A 335 -15.83 -19.16 13.83
N LEU A 336 -16.50 -20.29 13.56
CA LEU A 336 -16.55 -20.90 12.23
C LEU A 336 -17.96 -20.77 11.64
N VAL A 337 -18.06 -20.18 10.47
CA VAL A 337 -19.29 -20.15 9.66
C VAL A 337 -19.03 -20.89 8.35
N THR A 338 -19.72 -22.01 8.13
CA THR A 338 -19.62 -22.79 6.89
C THR A 338 -20.84 -22.55 6.02
N ALA A 339 -20.62 -22.10 4.78
CA ALA A 339 -21.66 -21.78 3.81
C ALA A 339 -21.47 -22.59 2.50
N ALA A 340 -22.52 -23.24 2.00
CA ALA A 340 -22.49 -23.96 0.72
C ALA A 340 -23.61 -23.49 -0.23
N GLY A 341 -23.33 -23.21 -1.49
CA GLY A 341 -24.37 -23.03 -2.53
C GLY A 341 -25.03 -21.65 -2.63
N GLY A 342 -24.29 -20.64 -3.08
CA GLY A 342 -24.84 -19.39 -3.66
C GLY A 342 -25.40 -18.35 -2.67
N ALA A 343 -25.37 -18.61 -1.36
CA ALA A 343 -26.08 -17.78 -0.39
C ALA A 343 -25.25 -16.66 0.25
N ASN A 344 -25.95 -15.59 0.66
CA ASN A 344 -25.43 -14.47 1.44
C ASN A 344 -24.96 -14.92 2.84
N THR A 345 -23.71 -14.59 3.19
CA THR A 345 -23.14 -14.88 4.53
C THR A 345 -22.61 -13.62 5.19
N ASN A 346 -23.43 -12.96 6.00
CA ASN A 346 -23.02 -11.78 6.76
C ASN A 346 -22.70 -12.15 8.20
N VAL A 347 -21.44 -12.01 8.59
CA VAL A 347 -20.93 -12.21 9.96
C VAL A 347 -20.49 -10.85 10.51
N SER A 348 -21.22 -10.33 11.48
CA SER A 348 -20.82 -9.14 12.24
C SER A 348 -20.22 -9.57 13.56
N VAL A 349 -19.02 -9.07 13.88
CA VAL A 349 -18.29 -9.32 15.11
C VAL A 349 -18.01 -7.98 15.80
N GLY A 350 -18.51 -7.75 17.02
CA GLY A 350 -18.47 -6.41 17.64
C GLY A 350 -18.35 -6.38 19.17
N GLY A 351 -18.30 -5.17 19.74
CA GLY A 351 -18.66 -4.90 21.14
C GLY A 351 -17.66 -5.32 22.22
N ASN A 352 -16.36 -5.22 21.94
CA ASN A 352 -15.26 -5.55 22.88
C ASN A 352 -15.08 -7.05 23.13
N VAL A 353 -15.16 -7.86 22.06
CA VAL A 353 -14.98 -9.31 22.15
C VAL A 353 -13.51 -9.72 21.97
N SER A 354 -13.03 -10.66 22.78
CA SER A 354 -11.79 -11.40 22.49
C SER A 354 -12.12 -12.75 21.85
N ILE A 355 -11.77 -12.93 20.58
CA ILE A 355 -11.95 -14.20 19.85
C ILE A 355 -10.58 -14.82 19.60
N SER A 356 -10.39 -16.07 19.98
CA SER A 356 -9.12 -16.78 19.75
C SER A 356 -9.33 -18.21 19.24
N GLY A 357 -8.54 -18.60 18.24
CA GLY A 357 -8.32 -20.00 17.86
C GLY A 357 -6.91 -20.44 18.24
N ASP A 358 -6.77 -21.58 18.93
CA ASP A 358 -5.45 -22.07 19.37
C ASP A 358 -4.60 -22.54 18.17
N THR A 359 -5.20 -23.31 17.24
CA THR A 359 -4.53 -23.73 15.99
C THR A 359 -5.22 -23.22 14.71
N GLY A 360 -6.51 -22.88 14.79
CA GLY A 360 -7.29 -22.33 13.69
C GLY A 360 -7.38 -20.80 13.74
N ALA A 361 -8.11 -20.21 12.78
CA ALA A 361 -8.35 -18.78 12.76
C ALA A 361 -9.17 -18.32 13.98
N GLY A 362 -9.09 -17.03 14.32
CA GLY A 362 -10.03 -16.45 15.27
C GLY A 362 -11.45 -16.47 14.70
N VAL A 363 -11.61 -15.96 13.47
CA VAL A 363 -12.86 -16.03 12.70
C VAL A 363 -12.59 -16.62 11.33
N SER A 364 -13.40 -17.61 10.93
CA SER A 364 -13.31 -18.25 9.62
C SER A 364 -14.68 -18.34 8.95
N ILE A 365 -14.73 -17.93 7.68
CA ILE A 365 -15.83 -18.24 6.77
C ILE A 365 -15.30 -19.19 5.68
N SER A 366 -15.96 -20.33 5.48
CA SER A 366 -15.54 -21.34 4.51
C SER A 366 -16.70 -21.97 3.72
N GLY A 367 -16.44 -22.35 2.46
CA GLY A 367 -17.27 -23.29 1.69
C GLY A 367 -17.43 -22.93 0.20
N THR A 368 -18.16 -23.74 -0.57
CA THR A 368 -18.26 -23.59 -2.04
C THR A 368 -19.41 -22.67 -2.46
N GLY A 369 -19.11 -21.65 -3.27
CA GLY A 369 -20.11 -20.78 -3.90
C GLY A 369 -20.76 -19.74 -2.99
N ALA A 370 -20.16 -19.34 -1.87
CA ALA A 370 -20.70 -18.26 -1.03
C ALA A 370 -20.74 -16.91 -1.78
N VAL A 371 -21.82 -16.16 -1.66
CA VAL A 371 -21.94 -14.79 -2.22
C VAL A 371 -22.02 -13.82 -1.06
N ASN A 372 -21.43 -12.62 -1.10
CA ASN A 372 -21.53 -11.64 -0.01
C ASN A 372 -21.05 -12.16 1.36
N ALA A 373 -19.84 -12.73 1.41
CA ALA A 373 -19.19 -13.11 2.67
C ALA A 373 -18.61 -11.86 3.35
N ASN A 374 -19.36 -11.23 4.26
CA ASN A 374 -18.90 -10.01 4.93
C ASN A 374 -18.48 -10.32 6.37
N ILE A 375 -17.26 -9.93 6.73
CA ILE A 375 -16.81 -9.86 8.13
C ILE A 375 -16.71 -8.39 8.51
N SER A 376 -17.48 -7.96 9.49
CA SER A 376 -17.33 -6.64 10.09
C SER A 376 -16.79 -6.79 11.50
N VAL A 377 -15.65 -6.19 11.79
CA VAL A 377 -15.01 -6.19 13.11
C VAL A 377 -15.10 -4.78 13.67
N ASP A 378 -15.71 -4.64 14.85
CA ASP A 378 -16.05 -3.34 15.43
C ASP A 378 -15.87 -3.30 16.95
N GLY A 379 -15.77 -2.10 17.53
CA GLY A 379 -15.45 -1.86 18.94
C GLY A 379 -14.01 -2.27 19.30
N ASN A 380 -13.65 -2.25 20.59
CA ASN A 380 -12.31 -2.71 21.06
C ASN A 380 -12.21 -4.26 21.01
N THR A 381 -12.61 -4.85 19.89
CA THR A 381 -12.64 -6.29 19.62
C THR A 381 -11.26 -6.75 19.18
N ALA A 382 -10.75 -7.82 19.79
CA ALA A 382 -9.48 -8.43 19.45
C ALA A 382 -9.71 -9.84 18.90
N ILE A 383 -9.39 -10.04 17.63
CA ILE A 383 -9.41 -11.35 16.98
C ILE A 383 -7.97 -11.83 16.84
N ALA A 384 -7.66 -12.97 17.45
CA ALA A 384 -6.33 -13.56 17.42
C ALA A 384 -6.35 -15.02 16.97
N SER A 385 -5.23 -15.47 16.43
CA SER A 385 -4.92 -16.90 16.32
C SER A 385 -3.51 -17.13 16.87
N SER A 386 -3.31 -18.26 17.57
CA SER A 386 -1.98 -18.67 18.04
C SER A 386 -1.20 -19.57 17.06
N ALA A 387 -1.74 -19.91 15.88
CA ALA A 387 -0.99 -20.65 14.86
C ALA A 387 -1.22 -20.21 13.40
N THR A 388 -2.34 -19.56 13.06
CA THR A 388 -2.74 -19.23 11.68
C THR A 388 -3.19 -17.77 11.56
N ALA A 389 -3.93 -17.42 10.50
CA ALA A 389 -4.47 -16.07 10.30
C ALA A 389 -5.54 -15.76 11.36
N GLY A 390 -5.57 -14.53 11.88
CA GLY A 390 -6.65 -14.09 12.78
C GLY A 390 -8.02 -14.16 12.08
N VAL A 391 -8.08 -13.76 10.82
CA VAL A 391 -9.27 -13.87 9.97
C VAL A 391 -8.96 -14.65 8.69
N THR A 392 -9.82 -15.61 8.35
CA THR A 392 -9.77 -16.34 7.08
C THR A 392 -11.12 -16.31 6.39
N VAL A 393 -11.14 -15.95 5.10
CA VAL A 393 -12.29 -16.17 4.21
C VAL A 393 -11.80 -16.99 3.03
N SER A 394 -12.34 -18.19 2.85
CA SER A 394 -11.96 -19.08 1.76
C SER A 394 -13.16 -19.78 1.11
N GLY A 395 -13.12 -19.97 -0.21
CA GLY A 395 -14.17 -20.72 -0.90
C GLY A 395 -13.99 -20.74 -2.42
N GLN A 396 -14.20 -21.88 -3.07
CA GLN A 396 -14.19 -21.93 -4.54
C GLN A 396 -15.48 -21.30 -5.09
N ASN A 397 -15.36 -20.48 -6.14
CA ASN A 397 -16.46 -19.78 -6.82
C ASN A 397 -17.26 -18.82 -5.94
N ALA A 398 -16.68 -18.33 -4.83
CA ALA A 398 -17.31 -17.29 -4.03
C ALA A 398 -17.07 -15.91 -4.63
N SER A 399 -18.03 -14.99 -4.48
CA SER A 399 -17.98 -13.64 -5.06
C SER A 399 -18.44 -12.56 -4.08
N ASN A 400 -17.88 -11.35 -4.20
CA ASN A 400 -18.20 -10.16 -3.40
C ASN A 400 -17.95 -10.38 -1.90
N THR A 401 -16.69 -10.45 -1.46
CA THR A 401 -16.35 -10.62 -0.04
C THR A 401 -15.77 -9.33 0.49
N ASN A 402 -16.30 -8.81 1.61
CA ASN A 402 -15.70 -7.67 2.29
C ASN A 402 -15.26 -8.02 3.71
N VAL A 403 -14.00 -7.72 4.04
CA VAL A 403 -13.52 -7.69 5.41
C VAL A 403 -13.38 -6.23 5.80
N SER A 404 -14.24 -5.75 6.70
CA SER A 404 -14.24 -4.38 7.21
C SER A 404 -13.87 -4.37 8.69
N ILE A 405 -12.99 -3.47 9.09
CA ILE A 405 -12.54 -3.31 10.46
C ILE A 405 -12.64 -1.83 10.79
N SER A 406 -13.34 -1.50 11.88
CA SER A 406 -13.56 -0.13 12.35
C SER A 406 -13.55 -0.03 13.88
N ARG A 407 -13.58 1.21 14.40
CA ARG A 407 -13.69 1.62 15.81
C ARG A 407 -12.77 0.85 16.79
N ASN A 408 -11.45 0.92 16.59
CA ASN A 408 -10.40 0.31 17.44
C ASN A 408 -10.30 -1.23 17.42
N GLY A 409 -10.96 -1.92 16.50
CA GLY A 409 -10.79 -3.36 16.28
C GLY A 409 -9.33 -3.75 15.96
N THR A 410 -8.90 -4.91 16.45
CA THR A 410 -7.56 -5.47 16.21
C THR A 410 -7.64 -6.90 15.69
N ILE A 411 -6.93 -7.20 14.61
CA ILE A 411 -6.71 -8.56 14.10
C ILE A 411 -5.23 -8.91 14.24
N ALA A 412 -4.94 -9.99 14.96
CA ALA A 412 -3.59 -10.48 15.16
C ALA A 412 -3.42 -11.93 14.64
N GLY A 413 -2.34 -12.17 13.90
CA GLY A 413 -1.82 -13.51 13.61
C GLY A 413 -0.50 -13.73 14.34
N SER A 414 -0.30 -14.90 14.96
CA SER A 414 0.95 -15.22 15.66
C SER A 414 1.99 -15.96 14.80
N GLY A 415 1.57 -16.52 13.66
CA GLY A 415 2.43 -17.31 12.76
C GLY A 415 3.11 -16.50 11.66
N ASN A 416 3.97 -17.15 10.87
CA ASN A 416 4.60 -16.56 9.67
C ASN A 416 3.59 -16.22 8.54
N GLY A 417 2.34 -16.66 8.63
CA GLY A 417 1.30 -16.39 7.65
C GLY A 417 0.65 -15.00 7.79
N PRO A 418 -0.25 -14.63 6.86
CA PRO A 418 -1.00 -13.37 6.92
C PRO A 418 -1.95 -13.33 8.12
N ALA A 419 -2.15 -12.16 8.73
CA ALA A 419 -3.14 -11.96 9.79
C ALA A 419 -4.58 -11.95 9.25
N ALA A 420 -4.79 -11.42 8.05
CA ALA A 420 -6.05 -11.56 7.31
C ALA A 420 -5.78 -12.22 5.95
N ASN A 421 -6.43 -13.36 5.71
CA ASN A 421 -6.31 -14.13 4.47
C ASN A 421 -7.67 -14.22 3.76
N VAL A 422 -7.76 -13.66 2.57
CA VAL A 422 -8.95 -13.78 1.73
C VAL A 422 -8.56 -14.40 0.39
N SER A 423 -8.95 -15.66 0.17
CA SER A 423 -8.44 -16.48 -0.93
C SER A 423 -9.49 -17.34 -1.63
N GLY A 424 -9.29 -17.57 -2.94
CA GLY A 424 -10.14 -18.44 -3.77
C GLY A 424 -11.41 -17.79 -4.32
N ILE A 425 -11.57 -16.48 -4.12
CA ILE A 425 -12.80 -15.73 -4.38
C ILE A 425 -12.63 -14.62 -5.42
N SER A 426 -13.74 -14.12 -5.98
CA SER A 426 -13.78 -12.95 -6.87
C SER A 426 -14.34 -11.69 -6.20
N ASN A 427 -13.83 -10.51 -6.59
CA ASN A 427 -14.21 -9.19 -6.07
C ASN A 427 -14.06 -9.05 -4.54
N THR A 428 -12.83 -8.90 -4.09
CA THR A 428 -12.50 -8.80 -2.66
C THR A 428 -12.32 -7.35 -2.22
N GLY A 429 -13.01 -6.94 -1.15
CA GLY A 429 -12.76 -5.67 -0.47
C GLY A 429 -12.17 -5.89 0.92
N ILE A 430 -11.08 -5.20 1.25
CA ILE A 430 -10.58 -5.11 2.64
C ILE A 430 -10.53 -3.65 3.02
N THR A 431 -11.21 -3.30 4.10
CA THR A 431 -11.24 -1.93 4.65
C THR A 431 -10.73 -1.95 6.08
N VAL A 432 -9.70 -1.13 6.35
CA VAL A 432 -9.08 -0.96 7.66
C VAL A 432 -9.15 0.52 8.02
N ALA A 433 -10.06 0.88 8.93
CA ALA A 433 -10.35 2.28 9.27
C ALA A 433 -10.44 2.52 10.78
N ASP A 434 -10.49 3.78 11.19
CA ASP A 434 -10.90 4.24 12.53
C ASP A 434 -10.05 3.63 13.68
N ASN A 435 -8.74 3.90 13.65
CA ASN A 435 -7.73 3.45 14.63
C ASN A 435 -7.64 1.93 14.80
N THR A 436 -7.94 1.17 13.75
CA THR A 436 -7.83 -0.30 13.78
C THR A 436 -6.44 -0.79 13.39
N SER A 437 -6.12 -2.02 13.78
CA SER A 437 -4.85 -2.63 13.41
C SER A 437 -4.99 -4.08 12.92
N ILE A 438 -4.29 -4.41 11.83
CA ILE A 438 -4.04 -5.79 11.38
C ILE A 438 -2.55 -6.04 11.51
N ALA A 439 -2.14 -7.06 12.27
CA ALA A 439 -0.73 -7.41 12.45
C ALA A 439 -0.47 -8.92 12.49
N GLY A 440 0.47 -9.42 11.69
CA GLY A 440 0.87 -10.83 11.69
C GLY A 440 2.22 -11.05 11.02
N GLY A 441 2.60 -12.31 10.73
CA GLY A 441 3.80 -12.59 9.92
C GLY A 441 3.74 -11.87 8.57
N GLY A 442 2.62 -12.04 7.85
CA GLY A 442 2.12 -11.08 6.87
C GLY A 442 0.94 -10.27 7.43
N GLY A 443 0.66 -9.08 6.89
CA GLY A 443 -0.51 -8.30 7.29
C GLY A 443 -1.78 -8.83 6.62
N VAL A 444 -1.94 -8.51 5.34
CA VAL A 444 -3.13 -8.83 4.53
C VAL A 444 -2.74 -9.55 3.25
N LEU A 445 -3.39 -10.68 2.97
CA LEU A 445 -3.28 -11.40 1.70
C LEU A 445 -4.64 -11.44 0.99
N VAL A 446 -4.65 -11.04 -0.28
CA VAL A 446 -5.83 -11.05 -1.16
C VAL A 446 -5.53 -11.80 -2.46
N GLY A 447 -6.49 -12.62 -2.91
CA GLY A 447 -6.50 -13.20 -4.26
C GLY A 447 -6.42 -14.73 -4.29
N SER A 448 -6.60 -15.33 -5.48
CA SER A 448 -6.68 -16.79 -5.64
C SER A 448 -5.30 -17.41 -5.88
N GLY A 449 -5.01 -18.52 -5.18
CA GLY A 449 -3.91 -19.42 -5.55
C GLY A 449 -4.23 -20.35 -6.73
N SER A 450 -5.42 -20.22 -7.33
CA SER A 450 -5.94 -21.13 -8.37
C SER A 450 -6.15 -20.38 -9.69
N PRO A 451 -5.61 -20.87 -10.82
CA PRO A 451 -5.49 -20.17 -12.11
C PRO A 451 -6.79 -20.01 -12.93
N THR A 452 -7.97 -20.25 -12.35
CA THR A 452 -9.22 -20.44 -13.13
C THR A 452 -10.33 -19.42 -12.86
N SER A 453 -10.14 -18.45 -11.95
CA SER A 453 -11.17 -17.45 -11.64
C SER A 453 -10.96 -16.15 -12.42
N ALA A 454 -12.03 -15.67 -13.04
CA ALA A 454 -12.14 -14.51 -13.93
C ALA A 454 -11.57 -13.18 -13.39
N ALA A 455 -11.63 -12.13 -14.21
CA ALA A 455 -11.20 -10.79 -13.88
C ALA A 455 -11.80 -10.26 -12.55
N ASN A 456 -10.96 -10.18 -11.50
CA ASN A 456 -11.36 -9.74 -10.17
C ASN A 456 -10.96 -8.29 -9.90
N ASN A 457 -11.86 -7.51 -9.28
CA ASN A 457 -11.58 -6.19 -8.71
C ASN A 457 -11.25 -6.33 -7.22
N ASP A 458 -9.97 -6.42 -6.89
CA ASP A 458 -9.54 -6.51 -5.49
C ASP A 458 -9.14 -5.13 -4.97
N VAL A 459 -9.71 -4.75 -3.82
CA VAL A 459 -9.57 -3.42 -3.21
C VAL A 459 -9.07 -3.56 -1.78
N VAL A 460 -7.96 -2.89 -1.45
CA VAL A 460 -7.52 -2.69 -0.07
C VAL A 460 -7.57 -1.19 0.23
N TYR A 461 -8.38 -0.81 1.21
CA TYR A 461 -8.56 0.57 1.65
C TYR A 461 -8.13 0.73 3.11
N VAL A 462 -7.18 1.62 3.37
CA VAL A 462 -6.69 1.93 4.71
C VAL A 462 -6.91 3.42 4.97
N SER A 463 -7.65 3.78 6.01
CA SER A 463 -8.06 5.17 6.27
C SER A 463 -8.11 5.47 7.77
N ASN A 464 -8.29 6.74 8.16
CA ASN A 464 -8.59 7.17 9.54
C ASN A 464 -7.71 6.50 10.63
N ASN A 465 -6.38 6.61 10.51
CA ASN A 465 -5.38 5.96 11.38
C ASN A 465 -5.38 4.41 11.37
N GLY A 466 -6.05 3.78 10.40
CA GLY A 466 -5.99 2.33 10.18
C GLY A 466 -4.57 1.88 9.87
N THR A 467 -4.16 0.75 10.43
CA THR A 467 -2.77 0.27 10.35
C THR A 467 -2.71 -1.20 9.92
N ILE A 468 -1.90 -1.51 8.89
CA ILE A 468 -1.59 -2.88 8.47
C ILE A 468 -0.09 -3.12 8.63
N ILE A 469 0.31 -4.14 9.39
CA ILE A 469 1.70 -4.48 9.66
C ILE A 469 1.97 -5.96 9.35
N GLY A 470 2.89 -6.23 8.42
CA GLY A 470 3.55 -7.53 8.28
C GLY A 470 4.85 -7.57 9.06
N ARG A 471 5.03 -8.48 10.02
CA ARG A 471 6.20 -8.52 10.92
C ARG A 471 7.41 -9.26 10.34
N THR A 472 7.17 -10.16 9.40
CA THR A 472 8.22 -11.00 8.77
C THR A 472 8.06 -11.13 7.26
N GLN A 473 6.94 -10.69 6.68
CA GLN A 473 6.66 -10.78 5.25
C GLN A 473 6.20 -9.43 4.71
N TYR A 474 5.01 -9.36 4.12
CA TYR A 474 4.43 -8.18 3.49
C TYR A 474 3.41 -7.48 4.39
N GLY A 475 3.24 -6.17 4.22
CA GLY A 475 2.08 -5.46 4.76
C GLY A 475 0.81 -5.90 4.05
N VAL A 476 0.74 -5.66 2.74
CA VAL A 476 -0.34 -6.12 1.85
C VAL A 476 0.25 -6.91 0.69
N GLN A 477 -0.32 -8.06 0.37
CA GLN A 477 -0.02 -8.79 -0.85
C GLN A 477 -1.29 -9.11 -1.63
N VAL A 478 -1.27 -8.82 -2.93
CA VAL A 478 -2.37 -9.16 -3.87
C VAL A 478 -1.83 -10.10 -4.95
N ARG A 479 -2.53 -11.21 -5.21
CA ARG A 479 -2.12 -12.26 -6.17
C ARG A 479 -3.21 -12.61 -7.18
N GLY A 480 -2.87 -12.71 -8.46
CA GLY A 480 -3.70 -13.40 -9.46
C GLY A 480 -4.98 -12.68 -9.93
N THR A 481 -4.99 -11.34 -9.96
CA THR A 481 -6.21 -10.51 -10.17
C THR A 481 -6.15 -9.70 -11.47
N ALA A 482 -7.27 -9.40 -12.12
CA ALA A 482 -7.29 -8.52 -13.32
C ALA A 482 -7.37 -7.01 -13.01
N ASN A 483 -7.85 -6.59 -11.84
CA ASN A 483 -7.74 -5.20 -11.40
C ASN A 483 -7.40 -5.16 -9.91
N THR A 484 -6.37 -4.40 -9.54
CA THR A 484 -5.94 -4.22 -8.15
C THR A 484 -5.99 -2.75 -7.78
N ASN A 485 -6.70 -2.40 -6.71
CA ASN A 485 -6.71 -1.06 -6.13
C ASN A 485 -6.22 -1.13 -4.68
N VAL A 486 -5.14 -0.43 -4.35
CA VAL A 486 -4.69 -0.23 -2.97
C VAL A 486 -4.73 1.27 -2.69
N ARG A 487 -5.52 1.70 -1.71
CA ARG A 487 -5.58 3.11 -1.32
C ARG A 487 -5.33 3.26 0.17
N VAL A 488 -4.42 4.16 0.51
CA VAL A 488 -4.06 4.54 1.88
C VAL A 488 -4.30 6.04 2.02
N ASP A 489 -5.19 6.45 2.92
CA ASP A 489 -5.47 7.85 3.23
C ASP A 489 -5.75 8.13 4.72
N GLY A 490 -6.02 9.40 5.07
CA GLY A 490 -6.44 9.80 6.42
C GLY A 490 -5.53 9.32 7.56
N ASN A 491 -4.20 9.52 7.45
CA ASN A 491 -3.17 9.01 8.38
C ASN A 491 -3.09 7.47 8.50
N GLY A 492 -3.70 6.71 7.60
CA GLY A 492 -3.49 5.28 7.45
C GLY A 492 -2.02 4.89 7.21
N THR A 493 -1.65 3.68 7.62
CA THR A 493 -0.28 3.16 7.48
C THR A 493 -0.28 1.71 6.99
N ILE A 494 0.55 1.41 5.99
CA ILE A 494 0.93 0.04 5.62
C ILE A 494 2.42 -0.12 5.86
N ALA A 495 2.83 -1.12 6.64
CA ALA A 495 4.23 -1.38 6.91
C ALA A 495 4.57 -2.86 6.79
N SER A 496 5.77 -3.16 6.33
CA SER A 496 6.46 -4.41 6.68
C SER A 496 7.62 -4.10 7.64
N GLN A 497 7.61 -4.75 8.79
CA GLN A 497 8.66 -4.68 9.80
C GLN A 497 9.57 -5.91 9.70
N SER A 498 10.75 -5.81 10.29
CA SER A 498 11.57 -6.95 10.66
C SER A 498 11.72 -6.92 12.16
N THR A 499 10.94 -7.74 12.87
CA THR A 499 11.23 -8.01 14.29
C THR A 499 12.19 -9.18 14.37
N LEU A 500 13.36 -8.93 14.98
CA LEU A 500 14.47 -9.85 15.33
C LEU A 500 15.54 -10.03 14.24
N GLY A 501 16.68 -9.35 14.39
CA GLY A 501 18.06 -9.86 14.18
C GLY A 501 18.46 -10.65 12.94
N PHE A 502 17.60 -10.83 11.93
CA PHE A 502 17.91 -11.57 10.71
C PHE A 502 18.29 -10.61 9.58
N PRO A 503 19.42 -10.80 8.87
CA PRO A 503 19.93 -9.81 7.92
C PRO A 503 19.10 -9.57 6.64
N SER A 504 18.01 -10.31 6.39
CA SER A 504 17.37 -10.33 5.06
C SER A 504 15.87 -10.69 5.00
N GLY A 505 15.10 -10.54 6.08
CA GLY A 505 13.79 -11.21 6.20
C GLY A 505 12.51 -10.45 5.79
N GLY A 506 12.47 -9.11 5.74
CA GLY A 506 11.20 -8.37 5.53
C GLY A 506 10.79 -8.29 4.06
N GLY A 507 9.56 -8.68 3.71
CA GLY A 507 8.98 -8.53 2.38
C GLY A 507 8.48 -7.11 2.08
N PRO A 508 7.86 -6.85 0.91
CA PRO A 508 7.41 -5.50 0.54
C PRO A 508 6.30 -4.95 1.44
N GLY A 509 6.22 -3.62 1.59
CA GLY A 509 5.08 -2.98 2.26
C GLY A 509 3.78 -3.31 1.53
N VAL A 510 3.75 -3.08 0.22
CA VAL A 510 2.75 -3.56 -0.73
C VAL A 510 3.43 -4.40 -1.81
N ALA A 511 2.97 -5.63 -2.00
CA ALA A 511 3.39 -6.54 -3.05
C ALA A 511 2.23 -6.90 -3.98
N ILE A 512 2.34 -6.57 -5.27
CA ILE A 512 1.38 -6.99 -6.28
C ILE A 512 2.06 -7.97 -7.22
N VAL A 513 1.56 -9.20 -7.23
CA VAL A 513 2.10 -10.31 -8.02
C VAL A 513 1.03 -10.76 -9.02
N ALA A 514 1.23 -10.45 -10.30
CA ALA A 514 0.34 -10.91 -11.36
C ALA A 514 0.35 -12.44 -11.47
N GLY A 515 -0.75 -13.06 -11.92
CA GLY A 515 -0.89 -14.53 -12.01
C GLY A 515 -0.04 -15.19 -13.11
N ILE A 516 -0.04 -16.53 -13.14
CA ILE A 516 0.68 -17.38 -14.11
C ILE A 516 -0.17 -17.56 -15.39
N ALA A 517 0.47 -17.42 -16.57
CA ALA A 517 0.08 -17.90 -17.91
C ALA A 517 -1.42 -17.93 -18.29
N GLY A 518 -1.87 -16.95 -19.10
CA GLY A 518 -3.13 -17.02 -19.85
C GLY A 518 -4.27 -16.10 -19.41
N THR A 519 -4.00 -15.08 -18.58
CA THR A 519 -5.02 -14.12 -18.12
C THR A 519 -4.67 -12.70 -18.58
N VAL A 520 -5.55 -12.09 -19.37
CA VAL A 520 -5.36 -10.77 -19.99
C VAL A 520 -5.36 -9.65 -18.95
N GLY A 521 -4.23 -8.94 -18.84
CA GLY A 521 -4.10 -7.53 -18.42
C GLY A 521 -4.56 -7.17 -17.01
N THR A 522 -3.62 -7.05 -16.06
CA THR A 522 -3.94 -6.53 -14.73
C THR A 522 -3.83 -5.00 -14.71
N ASN A 523 -4.92 -4.23 -14.50
CA ASN A 523 -4.79 -2.80 -14.19
C ASN A 523 -4.46 -2.65 -12.70
N THR A 524 -3.46 -1.85 -12.37
CA THR A 524 -3.02 -1.65 -10.99
C THR A 524 -3.13 -0.19 -10.63
N ASN A 525 -3.80 0.14 -9.54
CA ASN A 525 -3.87 1.50 -9.02
C ASN A 525 -3.49 1.51 -7.55
N ILE A 526 -2.43 2.23 -7.21
CA ILE A 526 -1.99 2.44 -5.82
C ILE A 526 -2.06 3.93 -5.53
N VAL A 527 -2.79 4.31 -4.48
CA VAL A 527 -2.94 5.70 -4.05
C VAL A 527 -2.48 5.85 -2.61
N VAL A 528 -1.48 6.69 -2.38
CA VAL A 528 -0.95 7.07 -1.06
C VAL A 528 -1.20 8.56 -0.88
N ASP A 529 -2.13 8.92 0.00
CA ASP A 529 -2.73 10.27 0.06
C ASP A 529 -3.01 10.66 1.53
N GLY A 530 -3.19 11.93 1.85
CA GLY A 530 -3.66 12.40 3.16
C GLY A 530 -2.78 12.06 4.36
N ASN A 531 -1.50 12.48 4.34
CA ASN A 531 -0.52 12.30 5.42
C ASN A 531 -0.28 10.83 5.81
N THR A 532 -0.19 9.94 4.83
CA THR A 532 -0.05 8.49 5.06
C THR A 532 1.32 7.96 4.71
N SER A 533 1.59 6.72 5.10
CA SER A 533 2.84 6.05 4.74
C SER A 533 2.66 4.61 4.28
N ILE A 534 3.44 4.25 3.26
CA ILE A 534 3.75 2.86 2.93
C ILE A 534 5.24 2.65 3.21
N SER A 535 5.56 1.71 4.09
CA SER A 535 6.95 1.47 4.47
C SER A 535 7.36 -0.01 4.45
N SER A 536 8.65 -0.26 4.30
CA SER A 536 9.24 -1.60 4.44
C SER A 536 10.64 -1.55 5.04
N ALA A 537 10.88 -2.31 6.11
CA ALA A 537 12.17 -2.36 6.79
C ALA A 537 13.25 -3.17 6.05
N GLY A 538 12.85 -4.08 5.15
CA GLY A 538 13.77 -5.09 4.55
C GLY A 538 13.75 -5.21 3.04
N ALA A 539 12.81 -4.57 2.33
CA ALA A 539 12.60 -4.75 0.89
C ALA A 539 12.14 -3.45 0.22
N THR A 540 11.58 -3.55 -0.99
CA THR A 540 10.90 -2.44 -1.66
C THR A 540 9.58 -2.10 -0.95
N ALA A 541 9.28 -0.82 -0.76
CA ALA A 541 8.01 -0.40 -0.16
C ALA A 541 6.81 -0.76 -1.03
N ILE A 542 6.89 -0.53 -2.35
CA ILE A 542 5.88 -0.93 -3.33
C ILE A 542 6.54 -1.75 -4.45
N GLY A 543 6.26 -3.06 -4.50
CA GLY A 543 6.74 -3.96 -5.55
C GLY A 543 5.62 -4.44 -6.46
N ILE A 544 5.74 -4.20 -7.76
CA ILE A 544 4.78 -4.62 -8.79
C ILE A 544 5.53 -5.44 -9.84
N THR A 545 5.24 -6.74 -9.93
CA THR A 545 6.03 -7.69 -10.74
C THR A 545 5.15 -8.65 -11.54
N SER A 546 5.53 -8.95 -12.79
CA SER A 546 5.00 -10.08 -13.57
C SER A 546 5.90 -11.33 -13.41
N PRO A 547 5.36 -12.52 -13.10
CA PRO A 547 6.18 -13.68 -12.69
C PRO A 547 6.71 -14.58 -13.82
N LYS A 548 6.41 -14.39 -15.12
CA LYS A 548 6.87 -15.35 -16.14
C LYS A 548 6.97 -14.80 -17.57
N LEU A 549 8.17 -14.94 -18.16
CA LEU A 549 8.41 -14.89 -19.61
C LEU A 549 8.08 -16.27 -20.21
N THR A 550 7.47 -16.35 -21.39
CA THR A 550 7.28 -17.63 -22.11
C THR A 550 8.62 -18.23 -22.54
N ALA A 551 8.61 -19.50 -22.97
CA ALA A 551 9.79 -20.23 -23.43
C ALA A 551 10.45 -19.62 -24.68
N ASP A 552 9.73 -18.80 -25.46
CA ASP A 552 10.26 -18.02 -26.59
C ASP A 552 10.65 -16.58 -26.20
N ASN A 553 10.69 -16.29 -24.89
CA ASN A 553 10.91 -14.96 -24.31
C ASN A 553 9.91 -13.87 -24.77
N THR A 554 8.77 -14.23 -25.37
CA THR A 554 7.72 -13.24 -25.67
C THR A 554 6.90 -12.90 -24.41
N PRO A 555 6.34 -11.68 -24.30
CA PRO A 555 5.48 -11.37 -23.16
C PRO A 555 4.12 -12.05 -23.36
N SER A 556 3.82 -13.18 -22.70
CA SER A 556 2.46 -13.76 -22.78
C SER A 556 1.45 -13.06 -21.89
N ASP A 557 1.88 -12.43 -20.78
CA ASP A 557 0.96 -11.87 -19.78
C ASP A 557 1.55 -10.60 -19.14
N ASN A 558 1.21 -9.44 -19.69
CA ASN A 558 1.63 -8.15 -19.14
C ASN A 558 0.61 -7.63 -18.13
N VAL A 559 1.06 -7.20 -16.95
CA VAL A 559 0.40 -6.12 -16.22
C VAL A 559 0.33 -4.94 -17.19
N ARG A 560 -0.86 -4.35 -17.38
CA ARG A 560 -1.06 -3.22 -18.29
C ARG A 560 -1.71 -2.09 -17.51
N ASN A 561 -1.21 -0.87 -17.67
CA ASN A 561 -1.73 0.32 -16.97
C ASN A 561 -1.58 0.20 -15.45
N THR A 562 -0.35 0.41 -14.99
CA THR A 562 -0.03 0.59 -13.57
C THR A 562 -0.03 2.07 -13.24
N ASN A 563 -0.79 2.51 -12.26
CA ASN A 563 -0.79 3.87 -11.75
C ASN A 563 -0.41 3.84 -10.28
N VAL A 564 0.63 4.58 -9.90
CA VAL A 564 0.99 4.80 -8.49
C VAL A 564 0.99 6.30 -8.24
N SER A 565 0.25 6.75 -7.23
CA SER A 565 0.21 8.17 -6.83
C SER A 565 0.60 8.34 -5.37
N VAL A 566 1.46 9.32 -5.09
CA VAL A 566 1.91 9.69 -3.74
C VAL A 566 1.68 11.19 -3.57
N SER A 567 0.81 11.59 -2.65
CA SER A 567 0.34 12.98 -2.54
C SER A 567 0.06 13.43 -1.10
N ARG A 568 -0.12 14.74 -0.90
CA ARG A 568 -0.54 15.39 0.37
C ARG A 568 0.28 14.97 1.58
N ASN A 569 1.58 15.27 1.54
CA ASN A 569 2.61 14.91 2.53
C ASN A 569 2.73 13.40 2.83
N SER A 570 2.19 12.53 1.97
CA SER A 570 2.37 11.09 2.13
C SER A 570 3.76 10.63 1.72
N SER A 571 4.19 9.50 2.28
CA SER A 571 5.54 8.97 2.07
C SER A 571 5.56 7.49 1.67
N VAL A 572 6.52 7.15 0.82
CA VAL A 572 6.88 5.76 0.47
C VAL A 572 8.33 5.54 0.87
N VAL A 573 8.57 4.62 1.80
CA VAL A 573 9.89 4.46 2.45
C VAL A 573 10.34 3.00 2.52
N GLY A 574 11.50 2.65 1.97
CA GLY A 574 12.00 1.27 2.10
C GLY A 574 13.43 1.06 1.62
N LYS A 575 13.90 -0.21 1.62
CA LYS A 575 15.17 -0.55 0.96
C LYS A 575 15.14 -0.31 -0.55
N GLY A 576 13.96 -0.41 -1.15
CA GLY A 576 13.62 0.20 -2.44
C GLY A 576 12.37 1.04 -2.27
N GLY A 577 12.18 2.07 -3.09
CA GLY A 577 10.97 2.90 -3.04
C GLY A 577 9.84 2.22 -3.78
N ILE A 578 9.70 2.54 -5.07
CA ILE A 578 8.75 1.93 -5.99
C ILE A 578 9.50 1.09 -7.01
N THR A 579 9.12 -0.17 -7.19
CA THR A 579 9.71 -1.06 -8.17
C THR A 579 8.65 -1.64 -9.10
N ILE A 580 8.84 -1.44 -10.41
CA ILE A 580 7.90 -1.83 -11.46
C ILE A 580 8.65 -2.70 -12.48
N PHE A 581 8.29 -3.98 -12.59
CA PHE A 581 8.99 -4.94 -13.46
C PHE A 581 8.07 -5.67 -14.44
N GLY A 582 8.39 -5.61 -15.73
CA GLY A 582 7.74 -6.37 -16.80
C GLY A 582 6.32 -5.88 -17.15
N ILE A 583 6.13 -4.56 -17.25
CA ILE A 583 4.80 -3.91 -17.35
C ILE A 583 4.74 -2.97 -18.56
N VAL A 584 3.63 -2.96 -19.31
CA VAL A 584 3.35 -1.98 -20.39
C VAL A 584 2.39 -0.91 -19.86
N ASN A 585 2.72 0.37 -20.07
CA ASN A 585 2.03 1.53 -19.51
C ASN A 585 2.11 1.60 -17.98
N ALA A 586 3.05 2.39 -17.45
CA ALA A 586 3.18 2.61 -16.02
C ALA A 586 3.30 4.10 -15.72
N THR A 587 2.40 4.66 -14.92
CA THR A 587 2.45 6.05 -14.47
C THR A 587 2.77 6.11 -12.99
N VAL A 588 3.80 6.87 -12.60
CA VAL A 588 4.08 7.21 -11.21
C VAL A 588 3.95 8.71 -11.06
N VAL A 589 3.04 9.16 -10.20
CA VAL A 589 2.80 10.58 -9.91
C VAL A 589 3.13 10.89 -8.46
N VAL A 590 4.03 11.84 -8.22
CA VAL A 590 4.32 12.36 -6.88
C VAL A 590 3.89 13.83 -6.82
N SER A 591 3.07 14.24 -5.85
CA SER A 591 2.54 15.61 -5.82
C SER A 591 2.28 16.12 -4.41
N ASP A 592 1.99 17.42 -4.25
CA ASP A 592 1.53 18.00 -2.98
C ASP A 592 2.38 17.60 -1.75
N ASN A 593 3.71 17.79 -1.83
CA ASN A 593 4.72 17.38 -0.84
C ASN A 593 4.84 15.85 -0.62
N GLY A 594 4.31 15.03 -1.51
CA GLY A 594 4.52 13.59 -1.52
C GLY A 594 6.00 13.26 -1.67
N ARG A 595 6.48 12.22 -0.97
CA ARG A 595 7.91 11.88 -0.96
C ARG A 595 8.15 10.39 -1.13
N ILE A 596 9.10 10.05 -2.00
CA ILE A 596 9.67 8.71 -2.11
C ILE A 596 11.10 8.77 -1.59
N THR A 597 11.42 7.96 -0.59
CA THR A 597 12.78 7.89 -0.03
C THR A 597 13.16 6.44 0.17
N SER A 598 14.32 6.02 -0.33
CA SER A 598 14.74 4.63 -0.19
C SER A 598 16.24 4.46 -0.07
N ASP A 599 16.67 3.43 0.65
CA ASP A 599 18.08 3.00 0.74
C ASP A 599 18.61 2.35 -0.56
N GLY A 600 17.82 2.38 -1.63
CA GLY A 600 18.06 1.84 -2.96
C GLY A 600 17.54 2.85 -3.98
N PRO A 601 17.20 2.44 -5.20
CA PRO A 601 16.55 3.36 -6.11
C PRO A 601 15.22 3.87 -5.54
N GLY A 602 14.97 5.17 -5.65
CA GLY A 602 13.68 5.78 -5.30
C GLY A 602 12.59 5.18 -6.17
N ILE A 603 12.79 5.23 -7.48
CA ILE A 603 11.96 4.53 -8.47
C ILE A 603 12.86 3.63 -9.32
N ASN A 604 12.47 2.37 -9.47
CA ASN A 604 13.15 1.40 -10.32
C ASN A 604 12.18 0.78 -11.34
N ILE A 605 12.41 1.01 -12.63
CA ILE A 605 11.58 0.53 -13.72
C ILE A 605 12.40 -0.44 -14.58
N GLY A 606 11.92 -1.66 -14.84
CA GLY A 606 12.68 -2.58 -15.68
C GLY A 606 11.97 -3.84 -16.14
N GLY A 607 12.74 -4.77 -16.72
CA GLY A 607 12.25 -6.06 -17.21
C GLY A 607 11.93 -6.09 -18.71
N ARG A 608 12.06 -7.28 -19.34
CA ARG A 608 11.78 -7.49 -20.76
C ARG A 608 10.29 -7.28 -21.03
N GLY A 609 9.94 -6.38 -21.95
CA GLY A 609 8.57 -5.97 -22.27
C GLY A 609 8.11 -4.65 -21.63
N ALA A 610 8.90 -4.03 -20.75
CA ALA A 610 8.55 -2.73 -20.17
C ALA A 610 8.59 -1.62 -21.23
N SER A 611 7.50 -0.85 -21.39
CA SER A 611 7.38 0.27 -22.35
C SER A 611 6.29 1.25 -21.91
N ASN A 612 6.37 2.50 -22.38
CA ASN A 612 5.43 3.59 -22.05
C ASN A 612 5.33 3.87 -20.55
N ALA A 613 6.45 4.09 -19.89
CA ALA A 613 6.43 4.51 -18.49
C ALA A 613 6.50 6.05 -18.39
N ASP A 614 5.71 6.65 -17.52
CA ASP A 614 5.69 8.07 -17.25
C ASP A 614 5.90 8.30 -15.74
N VAL A 615 7.02 8.92 -15.39
CA VAL A 615 7.37 9.33 -14.02
C VAL A 615 7.28 10.84 -13.96
N THR A 616 6.24 11.33 -13.29
CA THR A 616 5.98 12.75 -13.13
C THR A 616 5.93 13.12 -11.65
N VAL A 617 6.61 14.18 -11.25
CA VAL A 617 6.34 14.87 -10.00
C VAL A 617 5.69 16.22 -10.35
N ASN A 618 4.74 16.68 -9.54
CA ASN A 618 4.14 17.99 -9.68
C ASN A 618 4.13 18.71 -8.32
N GLY A 619 4.27 20.04 -8.33
CA GLY A 619 4.39 20.80 -7.08
C GLY A 619 5.69 20.47 -6.33
N ASN A 620 5.66 20.48 -5.00
CA ASN A 620 6.85 20.30 -4.15
C ASN A 620 7.12 18.83 -3.77
N GLY A 621 6.74 17.86 -4.61
CA GLY A 621 7.05 16.44 -4.37
C GLY A 621 8.54 16.13 -4.60
N ALA A 622 9.06 15.02 -4.06
CA ALA A 622 10.47 14.65 -4.21
C ALA A 622 10.73 13.14 -4.30
N ILE A 623 11.75 12.77 -5.09
CA ILE A 623 12.24 11.38 -5.23
C ILE A 623 13.72 11.34 -4.80
N VAL A 624 14.02 10.53 -3.78
CA VAL A 624 15.37 10.46 -3.20
C VAL A 624 15.83 9.02 -3.03
N GLY A 625 16.98 8.68 -3.62
CA GLY A 625 17.72 7.46 -3.34
C GLY A 625 18.85 7.72 -2.34
N THR A 626 18.80 7.14 -1.15
CA THR A 626 19.79 7.28 -0.08
C THR A 626 20.81 6.12 -0.10
N ALA A 627 22.03 6.39 0.39
CA ALA A 627 23.07 5.38 0.46
C ALA A 627 22.76 4.36 1.56
N SER A 628 23.00 3.08 1.31
CA SER A 628 22.94 2.04 2.33
C SER A 628 24.10 1.06 2.17
N GLN A 629 24.62 0.57 3.30
CA GLN A 629 25.80 -0.32 3.34
C GLN A 629 25.63 -1.61 2.53
N THR A 630 24.39 -1.96 2.14
CA THR A 630 24.07 -3.21 1.43
C THR A 630 23.77 -3.09 -0.07
N THR A 631 23.50 -1.88 -0.59
CA THR A 631 22.96 -1.65 -1.96
C THR A 631 23.86 -0.80 -2.86
N GLY A 632 24.95 -0.23 -2.31
CA GLY A 632 25.88 0.63 -3.03
C GLY A 632 25.41 2.09 -3.09
N SER A 633 25.71 2.77 -4.20
CA SER A 633 25.32 4.16 -4.49
C SER A 633 24.13 4.18 -5.46
N PRO A 634 22.88 4.02 -4.98
CA PRO A 634 21.71 3.90 -5.85
C PRO A 634 21.29 5.24 -6.47
N PRO A 635 20.71 5.22 -7.69
CA PRO A 635 20.17 6.43 -8.28
C PRO A 635 18.83 6.86 -7.65
N GLY A 636 18.42 8.12 -7.83
CA GLY A 636 17.06 8.55 -7.49
C GLY A 636 16.01 7.83 -8.35
N VAL A 637 16.21 7.84 -9.67
CA VAL A 637 15.40 7.10 -10.65
C VAL A 637 16.29 6.19 -11.51
N SER A 638 15.90 4.93 -11.64
CA SER A 638 16.58 3.93 -12.46
C SER A 638 15.62 3.32 -13.49
N ALA A 639 16.07 3.20 -14.73
CA ALA A 639 15.39 2.38 -15.74
C ALA A 639 16.36 1.41 -16.40
N PHE A 640 15.96 0.13 -16.58
CA PHE A 640 16.84 -0.86 -17.19
C PHE A 640 16.17 -1.98 -18.01
N GLY A 641 16.86 -2.45 -19.05
CA GLY A 641 16.49 -3.63 -19.84
C GLY A 641 16.15 -3.35 -21.32
N ALA A 642 16.37 -4.36 -22.18
CA ALA A 642 16.45 -4.26 -23.65
C ALA A 642 15.14 -3.90 -24.40
N THR A 643 14.10 -3.39 -23.75
CA THR A 643 12.86 -2.96 -24.43
C THR A 643 12.28 -1.65 -23.89
N THR A 644 12.88 -1.01 -22.88
CA THR A 644 12.36 0.24 -22.31
C THR A 644 12.41 1.35 -23.36
N SER A 645 11.25 1.65 -23.95
CA SER A 645 11.05 2.67 -24.98
C SER A 645 9.94 3.61 -24.52
N ASN A 646 10.00 4.87 -24.96
CA ASN A 646 9.00 5.89 -24.60
C ASN A 646 8.85 6.06 -23.08
N LEU A 647 9.98 6.08 -22.36
CA LEU A 647 10.02 6.48 -20.95
C LEU A 647 10.00 8.01 -20.86
N LEU A 648 9.06 8.58 -20.12
CA LEU A 648 8.99 10.00 -19.81
C LEU A 648 9.35 10.20 -18.33
N ILE A 649 10.38 10.99 -18.04
CA ILE A 649 10.73 11.44 -16.69
C ILE A 649 10.63 12.96 -16.70
N ARG A 650 9.60 13.53 -16.09
CA ARG A 650 9.35 14.97 -16.19
C ARG A 650 8.92 15.69 -14.92
N ASN A 651 9.36 16.94 -14.80
CA ASN A 651 9.00 17.85 -13.71
C ASN A 651 9.38 17.36 -12.30
N ASN A 652 10.42 16.52 -12.20
CA ASN A 652 10.84 15.90 -10.94
C ASN A 652 11.93 16.67 -10.20
N ASP A 653 11.82 16.71 -8.87
CA ASP A 653 12.91 17.06 -7.95
C ASP A 653 13.62 15.76 -7.51
N ILE A 654 14.85 15.55 -8.00
CA ILE A 654 15.57 14.27 -7.91
C ILE A 654 16.97 14.46 -7.33
N SER A 655 17.29 13.63 -6.33
CA SER A 655 18.66 13.42 -5.83
C SER A 655 18.93 11.93 -5.59
N GLY A 656 20.20 11.53 -5.67
CA GLY A 656 20.63 10.15 -5.46
C GLY A 656 22.00 10.04 -4.79
N ALA A 657 22.18 9.02 -3.95
CA ALA A 657 23.48 8.59 -3.45
C ALA A 657 24.39 8.01 -4.55
N GLY A 658 23.82 7.71 -5.72
CA GLY A 658 24.48 7.49 -6.99
C GLY A 658 24.19 8.63 -7.97
N PRO A 659 23.83 8.33 -9.23
CA PRO A 659 23.31 9.34 -10.14
C PRO A 659 21.91 9.86 -9.73
N GLY A 660 21.49 11.03 -10.18
CA GLY A 660 20.09 11.43 -10.04
C GLY A 660 19.17 10.50 -10.84
N ILE A 661 19.43 10.40 -12.14
CA ILE A 661 18.75 9.50 -13.09
C ILE A 661 19.78 8.58 -13.75
N SER A 662 19.47 7.29 -13.86
CA SER A 662 20.30 6.31 -14.58
C SER A 662 19.44 5.48 -15.55
N LEU A 663 19.75 5.55 -16.86
CA LEU A 663 19.13 4.73 -17.90
C LEU A 663 20.14 3.69 -18.41
N VAL A 664 19.80 2.39 -18.31
CA VAL A 664 20.75 1.28 -18.53
C VAL A 664 20.24 0.22 -19.49
N ASN A 665 20.99 -0.08 -20.55
CA ASN A 665 20.66 -1.13 -21.53
C ASN A 665 19.25 -0.99 -22.14
N SER A 666 18.73 0.23 -22.22
CA SER A 666 17.48 0.53 -22.91
C SER A 666 17.70 0.39 -24.41
N ALA A 667 17.01 -0.55 -25.07
CA ALA A 667 17.11 -0.65 -26.52
C ALA A 667 16.58 0.64 -27.16
N PRO A 668 17.19 1.13 -28.26
CA PRO A 668 16.65 2.25 -29.00
C PRO A 668 15.25 1.87 -29.51
N GLY A 669 14.22 2.40 -28.85
CA GLY A 669 12.84 2.26 -29.28
C GLY A 669 12.56 3.08 -30.53
N VAL A 670 11.39 2.87 -31.13
CA VAL A 670 10.87 3.71 -32.22
C VAL A 670 10.68 5.16 -31.75
N LEU A 671 10.38 5.36 -30.47
CA LEU A 671 10.24 6.66 -29.82
C LEU A 671 11.36 6.88 -28.79
N PRO A 672 11.88 8.11 -28.65
CA PRO A 672 12.93 8.42 -27.70
C PRO A 672 12.43 8.32 -26.25
N ASN A 673 13.34 8.03 -25.32
CA ASN A 673 13.11 8.32 -23.91
C ASN A 673 13.26 9.84 -23.68
N VAL A 674 12.45 10.45 -22.82
CA VAL A 674 12.43 11.90 -22.58
C VAL A 674 12.64 12.20 -21.10
N ILE A 675 13.66 12.99 -20.79
CA ILE A 675 13.95 13.56 -19.46
C ILE A 675 13.75 15.07 -19.58
N ALA A 676 12.68 15.66 -19.06
CA ALA A 676 12.34 17.06 -19.30
C ALA A 676 11.81 17.80 -18.06
N GLY A 677 12.20 19.06 -17.85
CA GLY A 677 11.68 19.92 -16.77
C GLY A 677 12.08 19.49 -15.35
N ASN A 678 13.03 18.56 -15.20
CA ASN A 678 13.45 18.06 -13.90
C ASN A 678 14.47 19.00 -13.24
N THR A 679 14.41 19.13 -11.92
CA THR A 679 15.51 19.64 -11.09
C THR A 679 16.29 18.43 -10.57
N ILE A 680 17.52 18.24 -11.05
CA ILE A 680 18.37 17.11 -10.71
C ILE A 680 19.60 17.65 -10.00
N HIS A 681 19.73 17.36 -8.71
CA HIS A 681 20.72 18.04 -7.90
C HIS A 681 21.31 17.20 -6.78
N ASP A 682 22.45 17.67 -6.26
CA ASP A 682 23.14 17.15 -5.07
C ASP A 682 23.31 15.62 -5.07
N SER A 683 23.39 15.02 -6.27
CA SER A 683 23.62 13.59 -6.41
C SER A 683 25.09 13.30 -6.25
N ALA A 684 25.46 12.21 -5.57
CA ALA A 684 26.87 11.93 -5.29
C ALA A 684 27.69 11.58 -6.54
N ARG A 685 27.04 11.22 -7.65
CA ARG A 685 27.68 10.98 -8.97
C ARG A 685 27.21 12.02 -9.98
N SER A 686 26.94 11.64 -11.23
CA SER A 686 26.41 12.56 -12.23
C SER A 686 24.91 12.79 -12.06
N GLY A 687 24.38 13.94 -12.48
CA GLY A 687 22.94 14.19 -12.46
C GLY A 687 22.18 13.18 -13.31
N VAL A 688 22.56 13.05 -14.58
CA VAL A 688 21.99 12.06 -15.53
C VAL A 688 23.10 11.15 -16.04
N VAL A 689 22.86 9.83 -16.04
CA VAL A 689 23.73 8.82 -16.64
C VAL A 689 22.97 8.05 -17.71
N LEU A 690 23.49 8.07 -18.94
CA LEU A 690 22.97 7.34 -20.07
C LEU A 690 23.95 6.22 -20.45
N THR A 691 23.49 4.98 -20.30
CA THR A 691 24.07 3.79 -20.96
C THR A 691 23.06 3.22 -21.97
N SER A 692 22.34 4.13 -22.62
CA SER A 692 21.25 3.93 -23.57
C SER A 692 21.40 4.87 -24.77
N SER A 693 20.81 4.48 -25.90
CA SER A 693 20.72 5.30 -27.12
C SER A 693 19.33 5.93 -27.26
N ASN A 694 19.19 6.93 -28.14
CA ASN A 694 17.90 7.57 -28.48
C ASN A 694 17.16 8.19 -27.27
N THR A 695 17.86 8.97 -26.44
CA THR A 695 17.29 9.68 -25.29
C THR A 695 17.37 11.20 -25.48
N LEU A 696 16.27 11.90 -25.25
CA LEU A 696 16.17 13.35 -25.20
C LEU A 696 16.24 13.85 -23.75
N VAL A 697 17.26 14.62 -23.42
CA VAL A 697 17.44 15.33 -22.15
C VAL A 697 17.16 16.81 -22.38
N GLY A 698 16.01 17.29 -21.91
CA GLY A 698 15.61 18.71 -21.83
C GLY A 698 14.38 19.12 -22.66
N GLY A 699 13.59 18.15 -23.12
CA GLY A 699 12.27 18.38 -23.72
C GLY A 699 12.30 19.08 -25.09
N ILE A 700 11.13 19.24 -25.74
CA ILE A 700 11.00 19.89 -27.06
C ILE A 700 10.31 21.25 -26.99
N GLY A 701 9.61 21.54 -25.90
CA GLY A 701 8.90 22.79 -25.65
C GLY A 701 9.73 23.83 -24.89
N SER A 702 9.36 25.11 -25.05
CA SER A 702 9.95 26.21 -24.27
C SER A 702 9.68 26.00 -22.78
N GLY A 703 10.75 25.98 -21.96
CA GLY A 703 10.65 25.78 -20.51
C GLY A 703 10.65 24.30 -20.07
N GLU A 704 10.83 23.35 -21.00
CA GLU A 704 10.94 21.92 -20.69
C GLU A 704 12.39 21.47 -20.39
N GLY A 705 13.34 22.41 -20.32
CA GLY A 705 14.73 22.15 -19.97
C GLY A 705 14.91 21.65 -18.55
N ASN A 706 15.84 20.71 -18.32
CA ASN A 706 16.19 20.30 -16.95
C ASN A 706 17.12 21.32 -16.30
N THR A 707 17.00 21.50 -14.99
CA THR A 707 18.00 22.17 -14.14
C THR A 707 18.87 21.12 -13.46
N ILE A 708 20.13 20.96 -13.89
CA ILE A 708 21.04 19.91 -13.44
C ILE A 708 22.23 20.55 -12.73
N ARG A 709 22.28 20.45 -11.39
CA ARG A 709 23.26 21.22 -10.61
C ARG A 709 23.87 20.52 -9.41
N ASN A 710 25.05 20.96 -8.99
CA ASN A 710 25.70 20.52 -7.75
C ASN A 710 25.92 19.00 -7.63
N ASN A 711 26.00 18.29 -8.75
CA ASN A 711 26.24 16.84 -8.73
C ASN A 711 27.75 16.57 -8.58
N GLY A 712 28.10 15.47 -7.92
CA GLY A 712 29.48 15.14 -7.54
C GLY A 712 30.40 14.73 -8.69
N VAL A 713 29.88 14.49 -9.90
CA VAL A 713 30.68 14.19 -11.11
C VAL A 713 30.27 15.10 -12.26
N SER A 714 29.41 14.66 -13.18
CA SER A 714 28.99 15.48 -14.32
C SER A 714 27.53 15.91 -14.20
N GLY A 715 27.12 16.95 -14.92
CA GLY A 715 25.69 17.21 -15.11
C GLY A 715 25.04 16.05 -15.86
N VAL A 716 25.48 15.81 -17.10
CA VAL A 716 25.03 14.71 -17.95
C VAL A 716 26.21 13.87 -18.40
N ALA A 717 26.11 12.54 -18.28
CA ALA A 717 27.14 11.60 -18.73
C ALA A 717 26.55 10.56 -19.68
N VAL A 718 26.93 10.65 -20.96
CA VAL A 718 26.69 9.62 -21.97
C VAL A 718 27.85 8.63 -21.92
N LEU A 719 27.67 7.55 -21.18
CA LEU A 719 28.71 6.54 -20.98
C LEU A 719 28.73 5.51 -22.11
N VAL A 720 27.55 5.08 -22.54
CA VAL A 720 27.34 4.14 -23.64
C VAL A 720 26.06 4.56 -24.36
N GLY A 721 26.15 5.01 -25.61
CA GLY A 721 24.92 5.35 -26.35
C GLY A 721 25.14 6.27 -27.53
N ASP A 722 24.32 6.03 -28.56
CA ASP A 722 24.31 6.79 -29.79
C ASP A 722 23.01 7.61 -29.89
N ARG A 723 23.04 8.66 -30.70
CA ARG A 723 21.82 9.41 -31.08
C ARG A 723 21.04 9.95 -29.87
N ASN A 724 21.73 10.32 -28.79
CA ASN A 724 21.10 11.05 -27.69
C ASN A 724 21.08 12.54 -28.00
N THR A 725 20.10 13.26 -27.47
CA THR A 725 20.00 14.71 -27.61
C THR A 725 19.97 15.34 -26.24
N VAL A 726 20.95 16.16 -25.92
CA VAL A 726 20.99 16.99 -24.71
C VAL A 726 20.71 18.41 -25.16
N GLN A 727 19.50 18.93 -24.88
CA GLN A 727 19.11 20.25 -25.35
C GLN A 727 18.38 21.10 -24.33
N GLY A 728 18.58 22.42 -24.38
CA GLY A 728 17.79 23.37 -23.59
C GLY A 728 17.93 23.25 -22.06
N ASN A 729 18.92 22.51 -21.54
CA ASN A 729 19.12 22.34 -20.10
C ASN A 729 19.92 23.48 -19.49
N VAL A 730 19.73 23.73 -18.20
CA VAL A 730 20.62 24.55 -17.37
C VAL A 730 21.50 23.60 -16.55
N ILE A 731 22.80 23.57 -16.84
CA ILE A 731 23.77 22.62 -16.26
C ILE A 731 24.87 23.41 -15.55
N SER A 732 24.88 23.41 -14.22
CA SER A 732 25.80 24.29 -13.47
C SER A 732 26.26 23.78 -12.11
N GLY A 733 27.40 24.25 -11.63
CA GLY A 733 27.88 23.93 -10.27
C GLY A 733 28.23 22.46 -10.04
N ASN A 734 28.32 21.63 -11.09
CA ASN A 734 28.69 20.22 -10.93
C ASN A 734 30.20 20.12 -10.68
N ALA A 735 30.63 19.19 -9.82
CA ALA A 735 32.02 19.13 -9.37
C ALA A 735 33.02 18.76 -10.48
N GLY A 736 32.55 18.16 -11.58
CA GLY A 736 33.31 17.83 -12.77
C GLY A 736 32.75 18.55 -14.01
N ARG A 737 32.51 17.80 -15.10
CA ARG A 737 32.10 18.36 -16.40
C ARG A 737 30.62 18.73 -16.46
N GLY A 738 30.24 19.71 -17.27
CA GLY A 738 28.83 19.96 -17.59
C GLY A 738 28.19 18.75 -18.28
N VAL A 739 28.65 18.46 -19.50
CA VAL A 739 28.25 17.29 -20.29
C VAL A 739 29.50 16.49 -20.67
N VAL A 740 29.42 15.16 -20.56
CA VAL A 740 30.48 14.27 -21.02
C VAL A 740 29.92 13.20 -21.95
N VAL A 741 30.58 13.01 -23.09
CA VAL A 741 30.32 11.90 -24.01
C VAL A 741 31.55 11.00 -23.98
N ALA A 742 31.45 9.89 -23.25
CA ALA A 742 32.58 8.97 -23.07
C ALA A 742 32.73 8.02 -24.27
N THR A 743 31.62 7.64 -24.90
CA THR A 743 31.56 6.79 -26.10
C THR A 743 30.29 7.08 -26.92
N GLY A 744 30.22 6.53 -28.13
CA GLY A 744 29.06 6.60 -29.02
C GLY A 744 29.06 7.83 -29.92
N THR A 745 28.23 7.81 -30.97
CA THR A 745 28.15 8.88 -31.97
C THR A 745 26.71 9.34 -32.21
N GLY A 746 26.58 10.46 -32.89
CA GLY A 746 25.35 11.18 -33.16
C GLY A 746 24.74 11.80 -31.91
N ASN A 747 25.52 12.05 -30.85
CA ASN A 747 25.00 12.67 -29.65
C ASN A 747 24.96 14.20 -29.82
N THR A 748 23.78 14.75 -30.06
CA THR A 748 23.58 16.18 -30.27
C THR A 748 23.51 16.93 -28.94
N ILE A 749 24.30 17.99 -28.80
CA ILE A 749 24.33 18.84 -27.59
C ILE A 749 24.01 20.27 -28.04
N SER A 750 22.78 20.74 -27.82
CA SER A 750 22.32 22.00 -28.43
C SER A 750 21.56 22.93 -27.48
N GLY A 751 21.87 24.23 -27.52
CA GLY A 751 21.11 25.25 -26.80
C GLY A 751 21.06 25.08 -25.28
N ASN A 752 22.03 24.37 -24.67
CA ASN A 752 22.15 24.25 -23.22
C ASN A 752 22.85 25.49 -22.63
N SER A 753 22.44 25.91 -21.45
CA SER A 753 23.15 26.86 -20.61
C SER A 753 24.09 26.07 -19.68
N ILE A 754 25.38 26.05 -19.99
CA ILE A 754 26.40 25.27 -19.26
C ILE A 754 27.40 26.25 -18.66
N PHE A 755 27.51 26.30 -17.33
CA PHE A 755 28.39 27.25 -16.63
C PHE A 755 28.72 26.85 -15.18
N ASP A 756 29.79 27.39 -14.63
CA ASP A 756 30.29 27.16 -13.25
C ASP A 756 30.48 25.66 -12.92
N ASN A 757 30.85 24.82 -13.89
CA ASN A 757 31.23 23.43 -13.62
C ASN A 757 32.72 23.33 -13.25
N GLY A 758 33.11 22.32 -12.47
CA GLY A 758 34.47 22.18 -11.95
C GLY A 758 35.52 21.73 -12.98
N SER A 759 35.10 21.45 -14.22
CA SER A 759 35.92 21.05 -15.36
C SER A 759 35.25 21.55 -16.65
N LEU A 760 35.60 20.99 -17.81
CA LEU A 760 35.05 21.44 -19.10
C LEU A 760 33.52 21.42 -19.13
N GLY A 761 32.94 22.42 -19.80
CA GLY A 761 31.50 22.48 -20.05
C GLY A 761 31.02 21.29 -20.89
N ILE A 762 31.75 20.93 -21.95
CA ILE A 762 31.53 19.73 -22.78
C ILE A 762 32.89 19.04 -22.96
N ASP A 763 32.94 17.72 -22.73
CA ASP A 763 34.14 16.90 -22.93
C ASP A 763 33.78 15.62 -23.73
N LEU A 764 34.51 15.40 -24.83
CA LEU A 764 34.42 14.22 -25.69
C LEU A 764 35.60 13.29 -25.39
N GLY A 765 35.36 12.15 -24.74
CA GLY A 765 36.40 11.13 -24.47
C GLY A 765 37.04 11.17 -23.09
N GLN A 766 36.66 12.12 -22.22
CA GLN A 766 37.14 12.26 -20.84
C GLN A 766 38.62 12.62 -20.70
N ASN A 767 39.22 13.18 -21.74
CA ASN A 767 40.65 13.45 -21.87
C ASN A 767 41.00 14.94 -21.81
N GLY A 768 40.02 15.81 -21.54
CA GLY A 768 40.21 17.26 -21.65
C GLY A 768 39.97 17.72 -23.08
N VAL A 769 40.43 18.94 -23.41
CA VAL A 769 40.15 19.58 -24.71
C VAL A 769 40.71 18.73 -25.84
N THR A 770 39.86 18.44 -26.82
CA THR A 770 40.17 17.66 -28.02
C THR A 770 40.68 18.61 -29.13
N PRO A 771 41.96 18.55 -29.54
CA PRO A 771 42.49 19.47 -30.53
C PRO A 771 41.86 19.26 -31.91
N ASN A 772 41.55 20.34 -32.62
CA ASN A 772 41.12 20.24 -34.01
C ASN A 772 42.20 19.59 -34.90
N ASP A 773 41.78 18.70 -35.80
CA ASP A 773 42.65 18.08 -36.81
C ASP A 773 42.23 18.47 -38.25
N ALA A 774 43.02 18.08 -39.25
CA ALA A 774 42.69 18.41 -40.64
C ALA A 774 41.62 17.44 -41.18
N ARG A 775 40.47 18.01 -41.57
CA ARG A 775 39.33 17.32 -42.19
C ARG A 775 38.56 16.37 -41.27
N ASP A 776 38.70 16.51 -39.94
CA ASP A 776 37.95 15.70 -38.95
C ASP A 776 38.26 14.20 -39.13
N ALA A 777 39.55 13.85 -39.12
CA ALA A 777 40.02 12.53 -39.55
C ALA A 777 40.05 11.50 -38.41
N ASP A 778 39.92 11.95 -37.16
CA ASP A 778 39.94 11.09 -36.00
C ASP A 778 38.60 10.39 -35.72
N ALA A 779 38.63 9.46 -34.77
CA ALA A 779 37.50 8.62 -34.43
C ALA A 779 37.36 8.55 -32.92
N GLY A 780 36.11 8.56 -32.44
CA GLY A 780 35.84 8.55 -31.01
C GLY A 780 34.40 8.99 -30.71
N PRO A 781 34.14 9.40 -29.46
CA PRO A 781 32.85 9.95 -29.07
C PRO A 781 32.49 11.15 -29.95
N ASN A 782 31.31 11.12 -30.56
CA ASN A 782 30.89 12.09 -31.57
C ASN A 782 31.90 12.31 -32.71
N GLY A 783 32.68 11.28 -33.06
CA GLY A 783 33.74 11.41 -34.06
C GLY A 783 34.82 12.44 -33.69
N LEU A 784 34.90 12.87 -32.42
CA LEU A 784 35.78 13.94 -31.95
C LEU A 784 35.62 15.27 -32.71
N GLN A 785 34.43 15.50 -33.27
CA GLN A 785 34.03 16.67 -34.06
C GLN A 785 34.78 17.96 -33.71
N ASN A 786 35.52 18.48 -34.69
CA ASN A 786 36.22 19.77 -34.59
C ASN A 786 35.26 20.92 -34.22
N TYR A 787 35.71 21.81 -33.32
CA TYR A 787 34.99 23.02 -32.91
C TYR A 787 35.34 24.23 -33.79
N PRO A 788 34.48 25.28 -33.85
CA PRO A 788 34.79 26.52 -34.56
C PRO A 788 35.99 27.27 -33.97
N VAL A 789 36.77 27.96 -34.82
CA VAL A 789 37.83 28.88 -34.37
C VAL A 789 37.34 30.32 -34.54
N LEU A 790 37.18 31.03 -33.42
CA LEU A 790 36.67 32.41 -33.41
C LEU A 790 37.81 33.41 -33.62
N THR A 791 37.67 34.29 -34.60
CA THR A 791 38.66 35.35 -34.92
C THR A 791 38.12 36.76 -34.70
N LYS A 792 36.81 36.90 -34.49
CA LYS A 792 36.17 38.18 -34.22
C LYS A 792 34.92 38.00 -33.37
N VAL A 793 34.78 38.85 -32.35
CA VAL A 793 33.51 39.16 -31.71
C VAL A 793 33.42 40.67 -31.66
N ALA A 794 32.29 41.24 -32.06
CA ALA A 794 32.04 42.67 -31.95
C ALA A 794 30.59 42.92 -31.57
N THR A 795 30.35 43.80 -30.61
CA THR A 795 29.00 44.23 -30.25
C THR A 795 28.77 45.67 -30.69
N SER A 796 27.64 45.92 -31.36
CA SER A 796 27.27 47.26 -31.81
C SER A 796 25.76 47.36 -32.00
N ASN A 797 25.16 48.46 -31.54
CA ASN A 797 23.74 48.78 -31.74
C ASN A 797 22.76 47.65 -31.33
N GLY A 798 23.09 46.88 -30.29
CA GLY A 798 22.26 45.76 -29.81
C GLY A 798 22.43 44.44 -30.59
N PHE A 799 23.40 44.38 -31.50
CA PHE A 799 23.78 43.19 -32.23
C PHE A 799 25.17 42.69 -31.82
N THR A 800 25.37 41.39 -31.88
CA THR A 800 26.67 40.73 -31.73
C THR A 800 27.05 40.07 -33.05
N THR A 801 28.17 40.49 -33.64
CA THR A 801 28.77 39.87 -34.82
C THR A 801 29.90 38.95 -34.40
N VAL A 802 29.87 37.69 -34.87
CA VAL A 802 30.90 36.69 -34.60
C VAL A 802 31.48 36.20 -35.93
N GLY A 803 32.80 36.26 -36.06
CA GLY A 803 33.54 35.81 -37.23
C GLY A 803 34.55 34.73 -36.88
N GLY A 804 34.79 33.82 -37.81
CA GLY A 804 35.69 32.68 -37.60
C GLY A 804 35.72 31.72 -38.78
N SER A 805 36.32 30.55 -38.53
CA SER A 805 36.43 29.47 -39.48
C SER A 805 36.13 28.12 -38.83
N LEU A 806 35.75 27.13 -39.65
CA LEU A 806 35.65 25.72 -39.25
C LEU A 806 36.40 24.89 -40.30
N ASN A 807 37.28 23.99 -39.83
CA ASN A 807 37.82 22.89 -40.64
C ASN A 807 37.24 21.59 -40.07
N SER A 808 36.49 20.83 -40.87
CA SER A 808 35.87 19.57 -40.45
C SER A 808 35.61 18.67 -41.68
N LEU A 809 34.69 17.70 -41.58
CA LEU A 809 34.41 16.71 -42.62
C LEU A 809 34.05 17.38 -43.95
N PRO A 810 34.79 17.13 -45.06
CA PRO A 810 34.57 17.81 -46.34
C PRO A 810 33.15 17.68 -46.89
N ASN A 811 32.69 18.73 -47.59
CA ASN A 811 31.37 18.81 -48.21
C ASN A 811 30.18 18.50 -47.27
N SER A 812 30.34 18.74 -45.97
CA SER A 812 29.31 18.49 -44.96
C SER A 812 28.69 19.79 -44.45
N THR A 813 27.47 19.70 -43.92
CA THR A 813 26.72 20.84 -43.39
C THR A 813 26.75 20.83 -41.86
N PHE A 814 27.09 21.97 -41.27
CA PHE A 814 27.22 22.13 -39.84
C PHE A 814 26.34 23.26 -39.32
N ARG A 815 25.74 23.03 -38.16
CA ARG A 815 25.14 24.09 -37.35
C ARG A 815 26.17 24.62 -36.37
N LEU A 816 26.37 25.92 -36.37
CA LEU A 816 27.19 26.60 -35.37
C LEU A 816 26.29 27.26 -34.33
N GLU A 817 26.55 26.98 -33.06
CA GLU A 817 25.90 27.64 -31.93
C GLU A 817 26.90 28.51 -31.17
N PHE A 818 26.47 29.70 -30.76
CA PHE A 818 27.33 30.70 -30.12
C PHE A 818 26.80 31.03 -28.73
N PHE A 819 27.70 31.08 -27.77
CA PHE A 819 27.38 31.25 -26.36
C PHE A 819 28.25 32.33 -25.74
N ALA A 820 27.73 33.05 -24.75
CA ALA A 820 28.46 34.02 -23.96
C ALA A 820 28.50 33.62 -22.48
N SER A 821 29.62 33.88 -21.82
CA SER A 821 29.86 33.59 -20.40
C SER A 821 30.41 34.83 -19.67
N SER A 822 30.11 34.97 -18.38
CA SER A 822 30.61 36.10 -17.57
C SER A 822 32.03 35.91 -17.06
N GLY A 823 32.53 34.67 -17.08
CA GLY A 823 33.89 34.29 -16.74
C GLY A 823 34.50 33.42 -17.84
N VAL A 824 35.81 33.27 -17.80
CA VAL A 824 36.54 32.34 -18.66
C VAL A 824 36.70 31.04 -17.90
N ASP A 825 36.39 29.92 -18.55
CA ASP A 825 36.78 28.62 -18.03
C ASP A 825 38.31 28.54 -17.87
N PRO A 826 38.84 27.90 -16.82
CA PRO A 826 40.29 27.75 -16.63
C PRO A 826 41.03 27.07 -17.79
N SER A 827 40.34 26.26 -18.61
CA SER A 827 40.91 25.65 -19.82
C SER A 827 41.09 26.64 -20.98
N GLU A 828 40.43 27.80 -20.92
CA GLU A 828 40.22 28.75 -22.01
C GLU A 828 39.24 28.27 -23.11
N TYR A 829 38.64 27.07 -22.96
CA TYR A 829 37.64 26.49 -23.87
C TYR A 829 36.27 26.41 -23.19
N GLY A 830 35.26 27.03 -23.79
CA GLY A 830 33.96 27.19 -23.14
C GLY A 830 34.04 27.96 -21.81
N GLU A 831 33.04 27.90 -20.93
CA GLU A 831 31.72 27.26 -21.08
C GLU A 831 30.73 28.14 -21.88
N GLY A 832 29.43 27.85 -21.81
CA GLY A 832 28.37 28.53 -22.56
C GLY A 832 27.16 28.90 -21.70
N GLN A 833 27.27 29.96 -20.91
CA GLN A 833 26.24 30.35 -19.94
C GLN A 833 24.96 30.90 -20.60
N ARG A 834 25.11 31.71 -21.65
CA ARG A 834 24.02 32.40 -22.34
C ARG A 834 24.07 32.07 -23.83
N PHE A 835 23.03 31.47 -24.36
CA PHE A 835 22.86 31.28 -25.79
C PHE A 835 22.69 32.63 -26.51
N LEU A 836 23.54 32.92 -27.50
CA LEU A 836 23.48 34.13 -28.31
C LEU A 836 22.67 33.92 -29.61
N GLY A 837 22.80 32.73 -30.20
CA GLY A 837 22.15 32.37 -31.45
C GLY A 837 22.83 31.20 -32.13
N SER A 838 22.23 30.73 -33.21
CA SER A 838 22.80 29.69 -34.07
C SER A 838 22.61 30.03 -35.54
N THR A 839 23.42 29.40 -36.38
CA THR A 839 23.10 29.28 -37.80
C THR A 839 21.87 28.39 -38.00
N GLY A 840 21.25 28.47 -39.19
CA GLY A 840 20.12 27.63 -39.57
C GLY A 840 18.77 28.03 -38.99
N MET A 841 18.70 29.10 -38.18
CA MET A 841 17.45 29.61 -37.63
C MET A 841 16.62 30.35 -38.68
N PRO A 842 15.27 30.26 -38.67
CA PRO A 842 14.41 31.02 -39.58
C PRO A 842 14.67 32.53 -39.48
N GLY A 843 15.04 33.16 -40.60
CA GLY A 843 15.39 34.59 -40.63
C GLY A 843 16.77 34.94 -40.07
N GLY A 844 17.56 33.94 -39.68
CA GLY A 844 18.95 34.07 -39.25
C GLY A 844 19.96 33.68 -40.34
N PRO A 845 21.27 33.64 -39.99
CA PRO A 845 22.32 33.16 -40.88
C PRO A 845 22.09 31.67 -41.25
N PRO A 846 22.36 31.24 -42.49
CA PRO A 846 22.22 29.83 -42.88
C PRO A 846 23.28 28.96 -42.20
N ASP A 847 22.99 27.65 -42.07
CA ASP A 847 23.98 26.64 -41.66
C ASP A 847 25.19 26.65 -42.62
N VAL A 848 26.39 26.35 -42.09
CA VAL A 848 27.65 26.46 -42.85
C VAL A 848 27.95 25.17 -43.58
N VAL A 849 28.59 25.28 -44.75
CA VAL A 849 29.00 24.13 -45.56
C VAL A 849 30.51 24.21 -45.78
N THR A 850 31.21 23.14 -45.44
CA THR A 850 32.65 22.99 -45.72
C THR A 850 32.90 22.65 -47.18
N ASP A 851 34.00 23.13 -47.75
CA ASP A 851 34.40 22.79 -49.10
C ASP A 851 35.03 21.38 -49.22
N GLY A 852 35.62 21.06 -50.38
CA GLY A 852 36.31 19.79 -50.61
C GLY A 852 37.59 19.60 -49.80
N ASN A 853 38.11 20.65 -49.16
CA ASN A 853 39.23 20.60 -48.23
C ASN A 853 38.79 20.55 -46.77
N GLY A 854 37.48 20.61 -46.50
CA GLY A 854 36.94 20.65 -45.14
C GLY A 854 36.80 22.06 -44.58
N ASP A 855 37.08 23.11 -45.35
CA ASP A 855 37.17 24.47 -44.86
C ASP A 855 35.89 25.27 -45.08
N THR A 856 35.54 26.12 -44.12
CA THR A 856 34.51 27.17 -44.29
C THR A 856 34.80 28.37 -43.40
N ASN A 857 34.48 29.57 -43.89
CA ASN A 857 34.56 30.82 -43.14
C ASN A 857 33.15 31.32 -42.83
N PHE A 858 32.94 31.89 -41.65
CA PHE A 858 31.66 32.46 -41.27
C PHE A 858 31.82 33.87 -40.68
N ASN A 859 30.79 34.68 -40.89
CA ASN A 859 30.65 35.99 -40.28
C ASN A 859 29.16 36.24 -40.03
N VAL A 860 28.71 35.90 -38.83
CA VAL A 860 27.29 35.84 -38.44
C VAL A 860 26.95 36.98 -37.50
N THR A 861 25.71 37.46 -37.53
CA THR A 861 25.25 38.54 -36.66
C THR A 861 23.92 38.17 -36.02
N PHE A 862 23.81 38.37 -34.70
CA PHE A 862 22.65 38.03 -33.90
C PHE A 862 22.12 39.25 -33.14
N PRO A 863 20.80 39.39 -32.98
CA PRO A 863 20.20 40.41 -32.12
C PRO A 863 20.37 40.02 -30.64
N ALA A 864 21.58 40.19 -30.12
CA ALA A 864 21.94 39.83 -28.74
C ALA A 864 22.80 40.94 -28.11
N ILE A 865 22.42 41.36 -26.90
CA ILE A 865 23.22 42.22 -26.04
C ILE A 865 24.05 41.32 -25.13
N MET A 866 25.38 41.45 -25.19
CA MET A 866 26.31 40.64 -24.37
C MET A 866 26.26 41.00 -22.88
N GLY A 867 25.99 42.27 -22.53
CA GLY A 867 25.87 42.67 -21.11
C GLY A 867 27.12 42.29 -20.31
N PRO A 868 27.00 41.66 -19.12
CA PRO A 868 28.17 41.18 -18.36
C PRO A 868 28.81 39.89 -18.93
N TYR A 869 28.27 39.30 -20.01
CA TYR A 869 28.74 38.06 -20.60
C TYR A 869 29.70 38.35 -21.77
N VAL A 870 30.98 38.57 -21.46
CA VAL A 870 31.99 39.11 -22.41
C VAL A 870 32.81 38.05 -23.14
N TYR A 871 32.73 36.78 -22.74
CA TYR A 871 33.50 35.69 -23.32
C TYR A 871 32.64 34.84 -24.23
N VAL A 872 32.97 34.81 -25.53
CA VAL A 872 32.19 34.05 -26.51
C VAL A 872 32.89 32.75 -26.87
N SER A 873 32.16 31.65 -26.81
CA SER A 873 32.55 30.32 -27.29
C SER A 873 31.52 29.83 -28.30
N ALA A 874 31.86 28.78 -29.05
CA ALA A 874 30.97 28.18 -30.03
C ALA A 874 31.09 26.66 -30.07
N THR A 875 30.06 25.98 -30.56
CA THR A 875 30.07 24.55 -30.89
C THR A 875 29.72 24.36 -32.38
N ALA A 876 30.11 23.22 -32.94
CA ALA A 876 29.71 22.78 -34.27
C ALA A 876 28.97 21.44 -34.16
N THR A 877 27.80 21.35 -34.79
CA THR A 877 27.03 20.11 -34.91
C THR A 877 26.92 19.70 -36.37
N ASN A 878 27.40 18.50 -36.72
CA ASN A 878 27.21 17.93 -38.06
C ASN A 878 25.76 17.48 -38.24
N LEU A 879 25.05 18.08 -39.19
CA LEU A 879 23.61 17.84 -39.38
C LEU A 879 23.28 16.49 -40.00
N ALA A 880 24.26 15.79 -40.59
CA ALA A 880 24.05 14.48 -41.19
C ALA A 880 23.99 13.35 -40.15
N ASN A 881 24.73 13.47 -39.05
CA ASN A 881 24.87 12.42 -38.04
C ASN A 881 24.51 12.86 -36.62
N GLY A 882 24.49 14.17 -36.33
CA GLY A 882 24.18 14.73 -35.01
C GLY A 882 25.39 14.91 -34.08
N ASP A 883 26.60 14.62 -34.55
CA ASP A 883 27.84 14.77 -33.78
C ASP A 883 28.06 16.25 -33.43
N THR A 884 28.27 16.54 -32.14
CA THR A 884 28.55 17.90 -31.66
C THR A 884 29.92 17.98 -31.01
N SER A 885 30.66 19.04 -31.33
CA SER A 885 31.98 19.36 -30.77
C SER A 885 31.91 19.74 -29.29
N GLU A 886 33.08 19.75 -28.64
CA GLU A 886 33.31 20.54 -27.42
C GLU A 886 33.13 22.04 -27.68
N PHE A 887 33.19 22.87 -26.64
CA PHE A 887 33.23 24.32 -26.82
C PHE A 887 34.57 24.77 -27.41
N SER A 888 34.52 25.75 -28.32
CA SER A 888 35.71 26.43 -28.82
C SER A 888 36.46 27.18 -27.73
N ALA A 889 37.71 27.52 -28.02
CA ALA A 889 38.43 28.55 -27.27
C ALA A 889 37.58 29.83 -27.21
N VAL A 890 37.58 30.49 -26.05
CA VAL A 890 36.89 31.77 -25.90
C VAL A 890 37.58 32.83 -26.73
N TYR A 891 36.81 33.66 -27.44
CA TYR A 891 37.39 34.77 -28.17
C TYR A 891 37.96 35.82 -27.20
N ARG A 892 39.22 36.18 -27.42
CA ARG A 892 39.88 37.32 -26.79
C ARG A 892 40.59 38.15 -27.86
N PRO A 893 40.49 39.48 -27.85
CA PRO A 893 41.34 40.33 -28.68
C PRO A 893 42.80 40.07 -28.33
N ILE A 894 43.59 39.68 -29.34
CA ILE A 894 45.04 39.55 -29.21
C ILE A 894 45.63 40.93 -29.46
N ALA A 895 46.23 41.53 -28.44
CA ALA A 895 46.90 42.81 -28.58
C ALA A 895 48.28 42.60 -29.21
N THR A 896 48.69 43.47 -30.14
CA THR A 896 50.11 43.63 -30.46
C THR A 896 50.73 44.37 -29.28
N VAL A 897 51.84 43.85 -28.77
CA VAL A 897 52.52 44.41 -27.60
C VAL A 897 54.00 44.59 -27.94
N ASP A 898 54.52 45.79 -27.71
CA ASP A 898 55.95 46.10 -27.80
C ASP A 898 56.45 46.64 -26.46
N LEU A 899 57.39 45.92 -25.82
CA LEU A 899 57.97 46.28 -24.53
C LEU A 899 59.36 46.87 -24.70
N LYS A 900 59.49 48.16 -24.38
CA LYS A 900 60.78 48.87 -24.36
C LYS A 900 61.36 48.97 -22.95
N PRO A 901 62.67 48.70 -22.77
CA PRO A 901 63.63 48.29 -23.79
C PRO A 901 63.57 46.79 -24.12
N ASP A 902 63.82 46.42 -25.38
CA ASP A 902 63.92 45.03 -25.87
C ASP A 902 65.04 44.24 -25.19
N THR A 903 66.01 44.94 -24.60
CA THR A 903 67.06 44.35 -23.77
C THR A 903 67.03 44.94 -22.36
N LEU A 904 66.71 44.10 -21.38
CA LEU A 904 66.64 44.46 -19.97
C LEU A 904 67.92 44.02 -19.23
N ASN A 905 68.69 44.97 -18.72
CA ASN A 905 69.87 44.69 -17.89
C ASN A 905 69.51 44.63 -16.40
N LEU A 906 69.77 43.49 -15.76
CA LEU A 906 69.51 43.27 -14.33
C LEU A 906 70.38 44.12 -13.38
N ALA A 907 71.46 44.76 -13.86
CA ALA A 907 72.25 45.74 -13.10
C ALA A 907 71.67 47.16 -13.13
N SER A 908 70.62 47.42 -13.93
CA SER A 908 69.98 48.73 -13.99
C SER A 908 69.43 49.12 -12.61
N ARG A 909 69.87 50.28 -12.08
CA ARG A 909 69.48 50.78 -10.73
C ARG A 909 68.68 52.09 -10.74
N SER A 910 68.40 52.66 -11.91
CA SER A 910 67.61 53.89 -11.99
C SER A 910 66.11 53.56 -11.91
N GLY A 911 65.43 54.02 -10.86
CA GLY A 911 63.96 53.97 -10.78
C GLY A 911 63.26 54.86 -11.81
N ASP A 912 63.98 55.80 -12.42
CA ASP A 912 63.44 56.79 -13.37
C ASP A 912 63.16 56.24 -14.78
N ASN A 913 63.61 55.02 -15.07
CA ASN A 913 63.43 54.38 -16.35
C ASN A 913 62.49 53.18 -16.19
N ALA A 914 61.19 53.36 -16.45
CA ALA A 914 60.22 52.28 -16.45
C ALA A 914 60.44 51.32 -17.63
N VAL A 915 59.86 50.12 -17.57
CA VAL A 915 59.60 49.35 -18.80
C VAL A 915 58.32 49.90 -19.42
N THR A 916 58.42 50.43 -20.63
CA THR A 916 57.28 51.01 -21.35
C THR A 916 56.68 49.93 -22.23
N GLY A 917 55.37 49.71 -22.14
CA GLY A 917 54.64 48.87 -23.08
C GLY A 917 53.77 49.72 -24.00
N TYR A 918 53.77 49.41 -25.29
CA TYR A 918 52.81 49.92 -26.26
C TYR A 918 51.84 48.78 -26.57
N ILE A 919 50.56 49.03 -26.35
CA ILE A 919 49.48 48.04 -26.47
C ILE A 919 48.56 48.50 -27.59
N GLU A 920 48.58 47.80 -28.71
CA GLU A 920 47.69 48.00 -29.83
C GLU A 920 46.63 46.89 -29.82
N LEU A 921 45.35 47.27 -29.95
CA LEU A 921 44.27 46.29 -30.06
C LEU A 921 43.90 46.05 -31.52
N PRO A 922 43.41 44.85 -31.89
CA PRO A 922 42.99 44.56 -33.25
C PRO A 922 41.98 45.56 -33.81
N THR A 923 41.95 45.71 -35.14
CA THR A 923 41.01 46.60 -35.83
C THR A 923 39.56 46.40 -35.37
N GLY A 924 38.91 47.48 -34.93
CA GLY A 924 37.55 47.46 -34.38
C GLY A 924 37.49 47.62 -32.86
N TYR A 925 38.64 47.62 -32.18
CA TYR A 925 38.77 47.95 -30.77
C TYR A 925 39.39 49.33 -30.57
N ASP A 926 38.92 50.06 -29.54
CA ASP A 926 39.46 51.35 -29.14
C ASP A 926 40.35 51.17 -27.90
N VAL A 927 41.65 51.43 -28.05
CA VAL A 927 42.61 51.37 -26.93
C VAL A 927 42.27 52.35 -25.80
N GLY A 928 41.50 53.41 -26.06
CA GLY A 928 40.96 54.30 -25.03
C GLY A 928 39.95 53.63 -24.09
N GLN A 929 39.39 52.48 -24.49
CA GLN A 929 38.53 51.66 -23.64
C GLN A 929 39.33 50.76 -22.70
N ILE A 930 40.66 50.64 -22.82
CA ILE A 930 41.44 49.85 -21.86
C ILE A 930 41.30 50.45 -20.46
N ASN A 931 40.87 49.63 -19.51
CA ASN A 931 40.90 49.97 -18.09
C ASN A 931 42.32 49.79 -17.56
N LEU A 932 43.09 50.89 -17.55
CA LEU A 932 44.50 50.90 -17.17
C LEU A 932 44.78 50.25 -15.81
N ALA A 933 43.86 50.34 -14.85
CA ALA A 933 44.01 49.73 -13.53
C ALA A 933 44.05 48.20 -13.52
N THR A 934 43.62 47.56 -14.63
CA THR A 934 43.62 46.11 -14.81
C THR A 934 44.81 45.60 -15.61
N VAL A 935 45.63 46.50 -16.17
CA VAL A 935 46.74 46.11 -17.05
C VAL A 935 47.89 45.55 -16.22
N THR A 936 48.35 44.35 -16.57
CA THR A 936 49.45 43.66 -15.91
C THR A 936 50.44 43.09 -16.91
N LEU A 937 51.70 42.98 -16.49
CA LEU A 937 52.77 42.27 -17.16
C LEU A 937 53.04 40.98 -16.39
N SER A 938 52.97 39.85 -17.07
CA SER A 938 53.16 38.53 -16.48
C SER A 938 54.17 37.69 -17.25
N PHE A 939 54.92 36.85 -16.55
CA PHE A 939 55.90 35.95 -17.14
C PHE A 939 56.20 34.81 -16.15
N ASP A 940 56.73 33.71 -16.68
CA ASP A 940 57.16 32.58 -15.87
C ASP A 940 58.69 32.56 -15.76
N VAL A 941 59.19 32.29 -14.55
CA VAL A 941 60.60 31.98 -14.31
C VAL A 941 60.70 30.63 -13.63
N ASN A 942 61.10 29.59 -14.38
CA ASN A 942 61.29 28.22 -13.88
C ASN A 942 60.05 27.62 -13.18
N GLY A 943 58.85 27.86 -13.71
CA GLY A 943 57.58 27.38 -13.16
C GLY A 943 56.99 28.26 -12.06
N VAL A 944 57.58 29.44 -11.79
CA VAL A 944 57.07 30.42 -10.84
C VAL A 944 56.49 31.62 -11.61
N PRO A 945 55.16 31.84 -11.57
CA PRO A 945 54.54 32.98 -12.25
C PRO A 945 54.78 34.28 -11.48
N ALA A 946 55.17 35.33 -12.20
CA ALA A 946 55.29 36.70 -11.71
C ALA A 946 54.26 37.61 -12.37
N ILE A 947 53.73 38.59 -11.63
CA ILE A 947 52.75 39.58 -12.11
C ILE A 947 53.16 40.96 -11.62
N ILE A 948 53.32 41.91 -12.55
CA ILE A 948 53.67 43.30 -12.28
C ILE A 948 52.53 44.21 -12.81
N PRO A 949 51.85 45.00 -11.96
CA PRO A 949 50.80 45.90 -12.42
C PRO A 949 51.39 47.09 -13.21
N ALA A 950 50.62 47.59 -14.18
CA ALA A 950 50.93 48.85 -14.86
C ALA A 950 50.78 50.05 -13.90
N GLN A 951 51.61 51.05 -14.10
CA GLN A 951 51.47 52.36 -13.46
C GLN A 951 50.28 53.09 -14.08
N LEU A 952 49.47 53.73 -13.24
CA LEU A 952 48.31 54.52 -13.70
C LEU A 952 48.72 55.82 -14.43
N SER A 953 49.99 56.22 -14.35
CA SER A 953 50.54 57.40 -15.02
C SER A 953 52.07 57.33 -15.08
N PRO A 954 52.72 57.86 -16.13
CA PRO A 954 52.10 58.40 -17.35
C PRO A 954 51.56 57.29 -18.26
N SER A 955 50.44 57.58 -18.92
CA SER A 955 49.88 56.79 -20.02
C SER A 955 49.42 57.72 -21.14
N ALA A 956 49.54 57.30 -22.39
CA ALA A 956 49.14 58.12 -23.55
C ALA A 956 48.61 57.23 -24.67
N VAL A 957 47.62 57.72 -25.42
CA VAL A 957 47.18 57.09 -26.66
C VAL A 957 47.87 57.78 -27.83
N GLY A 958 48.47 57.01 -28.73
CA GLY A 958 49.14 57.49 -29.94
C GLY A 958 49.53 56.33 -30.84
N ASP A 959 49.80 56.59 -32.11
CA ASP A 959 50.19 55.59 -33.11
C ASP A 959 51.72 55.40 -33.07
N HIS A 960 52.18 54.34 -32.39
CA HIS A 960 53.59 54.12 -32.06
C HIS A 960 54.40 53.62 -33.26
N ASP A 961 53.82 52.74 -34.07
CA ASP A 961 54.48 52.10 -35.20
C ASP A 961 54.12 52.72 -36.57
N ALA A 962 53.25 53.75 -36.56
CA ALA A 962 52.81 54.53 -37.71
C ALA A 962 52.02 53.72 -38.75
N ASP A 963 51.29 52.71 -38.30
CA ASP A 963 50.43 51.88 -39.14
C ASP A 963 48.98 52.42 -39.28
N GLY A 964 48.64 53.45 -38.48
CA GLY A 964 47.34 54.11 -38.45
C GLY A 964 46.36 53.56 -37.41
N ILE A 965 46.75 52.57 -36.59
CA ILE A 965 46.00 52.03 -35.46
C ILE A 965 46.59 52.62 -34.16
N PRO A 966 45.78 53.23 -33.27
CA PRO A 966 46.33 53.80 -32.04
C PRO A 966 46.77 52.73 -31.01
N ASP A 967 47.92 52.96 -30.37
CA ASP A 967 48.42 52.23 -29.20
C ASP A 967 48.11 52.95 -27.89
N LEU A 968 47.95 52.17 -26.82
CA LEU A 968 48.06 52.66 -25.45
C LEU A 968 49.48 52.44 -24.91
N MET A 969 50.19 53.54 -24.63
CA MET A 969 51.44 53.52 -23.88
C MET A 969 51.16 53.37 -22.38
N VAL A 970 51.77 52.37 -21.77
CA VAL A 970 51.76 52.10 -20.32
C VAL A 970 53.17 51.93 -19.78
N LYS A 971 53.35 52.03 -18.47
CA LYS A 971 54.64 51.82 -17.81
C LYS A 971 54.56 50.78 -16.71
N PHE A 972 55.59 49.96 -16.58
CA PHE A 972 55.75 48.97 -15.52
C PHE A 972 56.98 49.31 -14.67
N ASP A 973 56.88 49.06 -13.36
CA ASP A 973 58.00 49.28 -12.45
C ASP A 973 59.15 48.32 -12.78
N ARG A 974 60.26 48.91 -13.25
CA ARG A 974 61.43 48.16 -13.66
C ARG A 974 62.08 47.41 -12.50
N GLN A 975 62.11 47.99 -11.30
CA GLN A 975 62.78 47.37 -10.16
C GLN A 975 61.96 46.19 -9.64
N ALA A 976 60.63 46.29 -9.65
CA ALA A 976 59.72 45.19 -9.37
C ALA A 976 59.91 44.06 -10.39
N LEU A 977 59.99 44.38 -11.68
CA LEU A 977 60.27 43.42 -12.75
C LEU A 977 61.62 42.72 -12.57
N ILE A 978 62.72 43.46 -12.36
CA ILE A 978 64.06 42.91 -12.13
C ILE A 978 64.08 42.02 -10.88
N SER A 979 63.37 42.41 -9.82
CA SER A 979 63.27 41.62 -8.60
C SER A 979 62.53 40.31 -8.85
N ALA A 980 61.42 40.35 -9.60
CA ALA A 980 60.63 39.18 -9.95
C ALA A 980 61.36 38.23 -10.92
N LEU A 981 62.24 38.75 -11.79
CA LEU A 981 63.10 37.92 -12.65
C LEU A 981 64.14 37.10 -11.87
N GLY A 982 64.44 37.46 -10.62
CA GLY A 982 65.23 36.62 -9.72
C GLY A 982 66.65 36.27 -10.20
N GLY A 983 67.22 36.99 -11.17
CA GLY A 983 68.50 36.67 -11.78
C GLY A 983 68.43 35.91 -13.12
N ALA A 984 67.23 35.60 -13.63
CA ALA A 984 67.04 34.96 -14.92
C ALA A 984 67.61 35.79 -16.07
N THR A 985 68.29 35.13 -17.01
CA THR A 985 68.89 35.75 -18.21
C THR A 985 68.50 34.97 -19.46
N GLY A 986 68.52 35.60 -20.62
CA GLY A 986 68.07 35.02 -21.89
C GLY A 986 66.80 35.70 -22.38
N ASN A 987 66.16 35.13 -23.41
CA ASN A 987 64.91 35.66 -23.93
C ASN A 987 63.76 35.23 -23.02
N VAL A 988 63.00 36.19 -22.51
CA VAL A 988 61.84 35.98 -21.66
C VAL A 988 60.61 36.50 -22.39
N THR A 989 59.66 35.61 -22.69
CA THR A 989 58.35 36.02 -23.20
C THR A 989 57.57 36.65 -22.07
N MET A 990 57.23 37.93 -22.21
CA MET A 990 56.42 38.65 -21.25
C MET A 990 55.05 38.93 -21.85
N ARG A 991 54.01 38.56 -21.13
CA ARG A 991 52.61 38.70 -21.53
C ARG A 991 52.00 39.92 -20.86
N VAL A 992 51.48 40.85 -21.65
CA VAL A 992 50.66 41.96 -21.16
C VAL A 992 49.19 41.57 -21.31
N SER A 993 48.40 41.76 -20.26
CA SER A 993 46.96 41.52 -20.28
C SER A 993 46.21 42.59 -19.51
N GLY A 994 44.93 42.77 -19.83
CA GLY A 994 44.06 43.72 -19.15
C GLY A 994 42.62 43.55 -19.57
N GLN A 995 41.76 44.45 -19.10
CA GLN A 995 40.34 44.52 -19.46
C GLN A 995 40.03 45.85 -20.13
N LEU A 996 39.09 45.82 -21.06
CA LEU A 996 38.38 46.99 -21.55
C LEU A 996 37.33 47.41 -20.52
N ARG A 997 36.79 48.62 -20.65
CA ARG A 997 35.77 49.20 -19.75
C ARG A 997 34.45 48.42 -19.74
N ASP A 998 34.18 47.66 -20.80
CA ASP A 998 33.03 46.75 -20.89
C ASP A 998 33.29 45.38 -20.24
N GLY A 999 34.50 45.16 -19.71
CA GLY A 999 34.92 43.93 -19.04
C GLY A 999 35.63 42.92 -19.95
N GLN A 1000 35.65 43.12 -21.27
CA GLN A 1000 36.32 42.19 -22.18
C GLN A 1000 37.83 42.21 -21.95
N THR A 1001 38.44 41.05 -21.78
CA THR A 1001 39.90 40.97 -21.61
C THR A 1001 40.63 40.95 -22.93
N PHE A 1002 41.80 41.54 -22.99
CA PHE A 1002 42.77 41.35 -24.06
C PHE A 1002 44.08 40.76 -23.50
N ALA A 1003 44.90 40.19 -24.38
CA ALA A 1003 46.27 39.85 -24.05
C ALA A 1003 47.17 39.93 -25.28
N GLY A 1004 48.42 40.29 -25.07
CA GLY A 1004 49.49 40.25 -26.06
C GLY A 1004 50.79 39.81 -25.40
N SER A 1005 51.81 39.51 -26.19
CA SER A 1005 53.12 39.12 -25.64
C SER A 1005 54.23 39.69 -26.48
N ASP A 1006 55.33 39.98 -25.80
CA ASP A 1006 56.57 40.42 -26.42
C ASP A 1006 57.77 39.65 -25.85
N LEU A 1007 58.86 39.55 -26.61
CA LEU A 1007 60.06 38.83 -26.24
C LEU A 1007 61.16 39.80 -25.80
N VAL A 1008 61.41 39.87 -24.49
CA VAL A 1008 62.43 40.75 -23.92
C VAL A 1008 63.71 39.96 -23.63
N ARG A 1009 64.85 40.44 -24.13
CA ARG A 1009 66.16 39.84 -23.84
C ARG A 1009 66.69 40.33 -22.49
N VAL A 1010 66.77 39.46 -21.51
CA VAL A 1010 67.31 39.77 -20.18
C VAL A 1010 68.81 39.44 -20.12
N ILE A 1011 69.63 40.41 -19.68
CA ILE A 1011 71.09 40.23 -19.51
C ILE A 1011 71.51 40.39 -18.05
N GLY A 1012 72.55 39.65 -17.67
CA GLY A 1012 73.06 39.58 -16.30
C GLY A 1012 73.69 40.89 -15.80
N ARG A 1013 74.08 40.91 -14.52
CA ARG A 1013 74.54 42.11 -13.79
C ARG A 1013 75.97 42.59 -14.13
N ASN A 1014 76.54 42.17 -15.25
CA ASN A 1014 77.95 42.44 -15.60
C ASN A 1014 78.13 43.68 -16.46
#